data_AF-A0A367Z0D0-F1
#
_entry.id   AF-A0A367Z0D0-F1
#
_cell.length_a   1.000
_cell.length_b   1.000
_cell.length_c   1.000
_cell.angle_alpha   90.00
_cell.angle_beta   90.00
_cell.angle_gamma   90.00
#
_symmetry.space_group_name_H-M   'P 1'
#
loop_
_entity.id
_entity.type
_entity.pdbx_description
1 polymer ?
#
loop_
_entity_poly.entity_id
_entity_poly.type
_entity_poly.pdbx_seq_one_letter_code
_entity_poly.pdbx_strand_id
1 'polypeptide(L)'
;MKNLFTLTITVLLLITGCQKETNRGSIIMINETTIQDVINQLSAKYPAIEKGYIEKGIKQVAMFWRSEDGTIEDFKNFCLDNYIADENTLRSTFERLQKNLELINGYMIELSRDLSIPLHLDTGPLLPIDYLFGEFSPAVHLQDDFFKTKIAFIVLLNFPVTTLEERLANGKEWTREQWAKVRLAQGFARRVPAEANQKVTEAYNRAENYISSYNIYMHNVLDENGNRLFPEGKILLSHWNLRDELKAQYANPDGLPRQELIQTVMEKIIKQEIPKSVINNPDLIWSPSKNQVTKANEEKTDIKVDNTPEPNTRYEMWMNIYKAQLEIDKYYPHLPTLMDRKFKEEREIPEEQFENLLKSILTSNEVKEIGKLIEKRLGRKLKPFDIWYNGFKVSGKFAEEELDKIVQKKYPNIEAFKNDLPNILKKLGFSEEMSKFLASKIEVDPARGSGHAMAAGRLVDNAHLRTRVPKGGMNYKGYNIAMHELGHNVEQVLSFNKIDYTLLRGVPNTAFTEGFAFVFQSRDLEVLGIKEKDENKEYLDALNSLWQTYEIAGVALVDMYAWHWLYKNPNATPQQFKEAVISIAKDVWNQYYAPIFEEKDVILLAIYSHMINSGLYTPDYPLGHIIAFQIEQYLKDKNLGKEMERMCKLGAITPDLWMQLAVGEPISTTPMLSAANKALQVIK
;
A
#
# COMPACT_ATOMS: atom_id res chain seq x y z
N MET A 1 -18.18 -51.81 -61.22
CA MET A 1 -16.75 -51.83 -60.84
C MET A 1 -16.30 -50.40 -60.61
N LYS A 2 -15.75 -50.12 -59.41
CA LYS A 2 -14.96 -48.95 -58.96
C LYS A 2 -15.74 -47.62 -58.84
N ASN A 3 -16.10 -47.20 -57.62
CA ASN A 3 -15.31 -46.41 -56.62
C ASN A 3 -15.31 -44.91 -57.01
N LEU A 4 -15.50 -43.88 -56.16
CA LEU A 4 -15.18 -43.74 -54.73
C LEU A 4 -15.83 -42.42 -54.19
N PHE A 5 -16.48 -42.51 -53.02
CA PHE A 5 -16.55 -41.54 -51.90
C PHE A 5 -17.17 -40.13 -52.03
N THR A 6 -18.38 -40.04 -51.49
CA THR A 6 -18.98 -38.89 -50.80
C THR A 6 -18.60 -38.96 -49.31
N LEU A 7 -18.14 -37.87 -48.68
CA LEU A 7 -18.09 -37.78 -47.22
C LEU A 7 -18.37 -36.34 -46.75
N THR A 8 -19.62 -36.11 -46.34
CA THR A 8 -20.07 -34.96 -45.58
C THR A 8 -19.87 -35.29 -44.11
N ILE A 9 -18.95 -34.62 -43.41
CA ILE A 9 -18.77 -34.77 -41.96
C ILE A 9 -19.54 -33.65 -41.25
N THR A 10 -20.63 -34.05 -40.62
CA THR A 10 -21.35 -33.27 -39.60
C THR A 10 -20.58 -33.40 -38.29
N VAL A 11 -19.94 -32.32 -37.82
CA VAL A 11 -19.32 -32.29 -36.48
C VAL A 11 -20.39 -31.85 -35.47
N LEU A 12 -20.92 -32.83 -34.74
CA LEU A 12 -21.70 -32.63 -33.52
C LEU A 12 -20.71 -32.61 -32.35
N LEU A 13 -20.35 -31.42 -31.85
CA LEU A 13 -19.58 -31.26 -30.61
C LEU A 13 -20.58 -31.11 -29.45
N LEU A 14 -20.86 -32.22 -28.77
CA LEU A 14 -21.51 -32.24 -27.47
C LEU A 14 -20.52 -31.73 -26.42
N ILE A 15 -20.72 -30.50 -25.96
CA ILE A 15 -20.04 -29.95 -24.78
C ILE A 15 -20.76 -30.50 -23.56
N THR A 16 -20.34 -31.68 -23.09
CA THR A 16 -20.63 -32.13 -21.72
C THR A 16 -19.58 -31.54 -20.79
N GLY A 17 -19.82 -30.30 -20.35
CA GLY A 17 -19.09 -29.70 -19.24
C GLY A 17 -19.50 -30.37 -17.92
N CYS A 18 -18.89 -31.52 -17.61
CA CYS A 18 -18.85 -31.99 -16.23
C CYS A 18 -17.85 -31.11 -15.48
N GLN A 19 -18.33 -30.08 -14.77
CA GLN A 19 -17.65 -29.56 -13.59
C GLN A 19 -17.60 -30.69 -12.57
N LYS A 20 -16.57 -31.54 -12.65
CA LYS A 20 -16.11 -32.26 -11.47
C LYS A 20 -15.51 -31.22 -10.55
N GLU A 21 -16.11 -31.03 -9.38
CA GLU A 21 -15.35 -30.57 -8.21
C GLU A 21 -14.08 -31.41 -8.16
N THR A 22 -12.94 -30.79 -8.47
CA THR A 22 -11.67 -31.44 -8.21
C THR A 22 -11.59 -31.49 -6.70
N ASN A 23 -11.81 -32.67 -6.15
CA ASN A 23 -11.51 -33.02 -4.78
C ASN A 23 -9.99 -32.84 -4.62
N ARG A 24 -9.54 -31.60 -4.43
CA ARG A 24 -8.12 -31.25 -4.29
C ARG A 24 -7.63 -31.90 -3.02
N GLY A 25 -6.54 -32.65 -3.16
CA GLY A 25 -6.11 -33.68 -2.22
C GLY A 25 -6.17 -33.24 -0.76
N SER A 26 -6.78 -34.06 0.09
CA SER A 26 -6.63 -33.94 1.53
C SER A 26 -5.14 -33.89 1.89
N ILE A 27 -4.80 -33.08 2.90
CA ILE A 27 -3.46 -33.07 3.51
C ILE A 27 -3.13 -34.53 3.86
N ILE A 28 -2.06 -35.08 3.28
CA ILE A 28 -1.51 -36.33 3.78
C ILE A 28 -0.78 -35.95 5.05
N MET A 29 -1.28 -36.43 6.19
CA MET A 29 -0.56 -36.29 7.44
C MET A 29 0.66 -37.23 7.39
N ILE A 30 1.83 -36.69 7.04
CA ILE A 30 3.10 -37.40 7.22
C ILE A 30 3.32 -37.54 8.72
N ASN A 31 3.28 -38.77 9.23
CA ASN A 31 3.37 -39.01 10.67
C ASN A 31 4.78 -38.74 11.21
N GLU A 32 4.86 -38.41 12.51
CA GLU A 32 6.13 -38.07 13.17
C GLU A 32 7.16 -39.23 13.08
N THR A 33 6.70 -40.48 13.11
CA THR A 33 7.57 -41.65 12.94
C THR A 33 8.29 -41.64 11.61
N THR A 34 7.60 -41.28 10.52
CA THR A 34 8.19 -41.16 9.18
C THR A 34 9.17 -40.00 9.10
N ILE A 35 8.81 -38.85 9.65
CA ILE A 35 9.68 -37.67 9.73
C ILE A 35 10.99 -38.04 10.46
N GLN A 36 10.87 -38.69 11.62
CA GLN A 36 12.03 -39.08 12.44
C GLN A 36 12.91 -40.12 11.75
N ASP A 37 12.32 -41.07 11.03
CA ASP A 37 13.04 -42.06 10.22
C ASP A 37 13.92 -41.37 9.15
N VAL A 38 13.35 -40.46 8.36
CA VAL A 38 14.10 -39.72 7.34
C VAL A 38 15.19 -38.84 7.95
N ILE A 39 14.89 -38.15 9.06
CA ILE A 39 15.89 -37.36 9.79
C ILE A 39 17.06 -38.23 10.24
N ASN A 40 16.79 -39.41 10.78
CA ASN A 40 17.83 -40.33 11.25
C ASN A 40 18.69 -40.84 10.09
N GLN A 41 18.07 -41.19 8.96
CA GLN A 41 18.79 -41.64 7.76
C GLN A 41 19.69 -40.55 7.18
N LEU A 42 19.19 -39.31 7.05
CA LEU A 42 19.99 -38.19 6.58
C LEU A 42 21.09 -37.79 7.56
N SER A 43 20.82 -37.80 8.86
CA SER A 43 21.82 -37.51 9.89
C SER A 43 22.94 -38.55 9.89
N ALA A 44 22.61 -39.83 9.64
CA ALA A 44 23.60 -40.90 9.50
C ALA A 44 24.41 -40.76 8.20
N LYS A 45 23.77 -40.34 7.11
CA LYS A 45 24.41 -40.10 5.81
C LYS A 45 25.34 -38.87 5.83
N TYR A 46 24.99 -37.84 6.59
CA TYR A 46 25.68 -36.55 6.64
C TYR A 46 26.00 -36.12 8.09
N PRO A 47 26.90 -36.83 8.80
CA PRO A 47 27.16 -36.59 10.23
C PRO A 47 27.82 -35.23 10.54
N ALA A 48 28.36 -34.55 9.54
CA ALA A 48 28.97 -33.22 9.68
C ALA A 48 27.94 -32.09 9.70
N ILE A 49 26.70 -32.35 9.27
CA ILE A 49 25.63 -31.34 9.26
C ILE A 49 24.90 -31.40 10.60
N GLU A 50 24.68 -30.24 11.19
CA GLU A 50 23.92 -30.15 12.44
C GLU A 50 22.49 -30.69 12.22
N LYS A 51 22.09 -31.64 13.08
CA LYS A 51 20.80 -32.33 12.99
C LYS A 51 19.60 -31.36 12.93
N GLY A 52 19.70 -30.21 13.58
CA GLY A 52 18.64 -29.18 13.57
C GLY A 52 18.31 -28.66 12.17
N TYR A 53 19.30 -28.51 11.28
CA TYR A 53 19.06 -28.06 9.90
C TYR A 53 18.35 -29.12 9.07
N ILE A 54 18.75 -30.40 9.22
CA ILE A 54 18.08 -31.53 8.57
C ILE A 54 16.63 -31.59 9.04
N GLU A 55 16.41 -31.58 10.36
CA GLU A 55 15.08 -31.65 10.96
C GLU A 55 14.16 -30.53 10.46
N LYS A 56 14.65 -29.28 10.43
CA LYS A 56 13.87 -28.13 9.96
C LYS A 56 13.45 -28.29 8.50
N GLY A 57 14.36 -28.73 7.62
CA GLY A 57 14.06 -28.98 6.21
C GLY A 57 12.99 -30.06 6.00
N ILE A 58 13.12 -31.20 6.69
CA ILE A 58 12.16 -32.32 6.57
C ILE A 58 10.78 -31.94 7.09
N LYS A 59 10.70 -31.25 8.24
CA LYS A 59 9.43 -30.79 8.80
C LYS A 59 8.74 -29.76 7.90
N GLN A 60 9.51 -28.87 7.27
CA GLN A 60 8.99 -27.91 6.29
C GLN A 60 8.37 -28.61 5.07
N VAL A 61 9.03 -29.62 4.50
CA VAL A 61 8.45 -30.41 3.38
C VAL A 61 7.20 -31.15 3.83
N ALA A 62 7.26 -31.83 4.97
CA ALA A 62 6.13 -32.62 5.50
C ALA A 62 4.89 -31.77 5.72
N MET A 63 5.05 -30.55 6.22
CA MET A 63 3.97 -29.60 6.49
C MET A 63 3.19 -29.19 5.23
N PHE A 64 3.85 -29.14 4.06
CA PHE A 64 3.22 -28.74 2.81
C PHE A 64 2.92 -29.90 1.86
N TRP A 65 3.27 -31.16 2.21
CA TRP A 65 3.04 -32.32 1.36
C TRP A 65 1.56 -32.71 1.31
N ARG A 66 0.99 -32.84 0.11
CA ARG A 66 -0.41 -33.21 -0.15
C ARG A 66 -0.47 -34.53 -0.93
N SER A 67 -1.66 -35.11 -1.05
CA SER A 67 -1.84 -36.36 -1.81
C SER A 67 -1.53 -36.23 -3.30
N GLU A 68 -1.71 -35.04 -3.87
CA GLU A 68 -1.30 -34.74 -5.25
C GLU A 68 0.23 -34.70 -5.44
N ASP A 69 1.01 -34.63 -4.35
CA ASP A 69 2.45 -34.58 -4.40
C ASP A 69 3.12 -35.96 -4.45
N GLY A 70 2.41 -37.00 -4.01
CA GLY A 70 2.92 -38.36 -3.95
C GLY A 70 2.57 -39.05 -2.63
N THR A 71 2.90 -40.32 -2.56
CA THR A 71 2.74 -41.18 -1.39
C THR A 71 3.72 -40.82 -0.27
N ILE A 72 3.56 -41.44 0.90
CA ILE A 72 4.52 -41.33 2.00
C ILE A 72 5.92 -41.81 1.57
N GLU A 73 5.98 -42.83 0.71
CA GLU A 73 7.25 -43.34 0.19
C GLU A 73 7.90 -42.34 -0.78
N ASP A 74 7.09 -41.68 -1.62
CA ASP A 74 7.59 -40.60 -2.48
C ASP A 74 8.13 -39.42 -1.68
N PHE A 75 7.49 -39.08 -0.55
CA PHE A 75 8.02 -38.07 0.39
C PHE A 75 9.40 -38.48 0.94
N LYS A 76 9.55 -39.72 1.41
CA LYS A 76 10.83 -40.23 1.93
C LYS A 76 11.93 -40.16 0.87
N ASN A 77 11.67 -40.73 -0.31
CA ASN A 77 12.62 -40.77 -1.41
C ASN A 77 12.98 -39.35 -1.86
N PHE A 78 11.99 -38.46 -1.99
CA PHE A 78 12.24 -37.07 -2.32
C PHE A 78 13.22 -36.42 -1.35
N CYS A 79 13.01 -36.58 -0.04
CA CYS A 79 13.89 -36.01 0.97
C CYS A 79 15.31 -36.59 0.93
N LEU A 80 15.44 -37.93 0.78
CA LEU A 80 16.73 -38.62 0.76
C LEU A 80 17.57 -38.30 -0.48
N ASP A 81 16.90 -38.12 -1.63
CA ASP A 81 17.52 -37.88 -2.92
C ASP A 81 17.87 -36.40 -3.14
N ASN A 82 17.09 -35.48 -2.56
CA ASN A 82 17.20 -34.05 -2.86
C ASN A 82 17.76 -33.20 -1.71
N TYR A 83 18.18 -33.81 -0.61
CA TYR A 83 18.90 -33.09 0.45
C TYR A 83 20.33 -32.77 -0.01
N ILE A 84 20.68 -31.49 -0.03
CA ILE A 84 21.94 -30.97 -0.55
C ILE A 84 22.89 -30.71 0.63
N ALA A 85 23.77 -31.68 0.89
CA ALA A 85 24.76 -31.60 1.97
C ALA A 85 26.04 -30.83 1.59
N ASP A 86 26.37 -30.77 0.30
CA ASP A 86 27.56 -30.06 -0.21
C ASP A 86 27.29 -28.56 -0.35
N GLU A 87 28.09 -27.73 0.34
CA GLU A 87 27.89 -26.27 0.38
C GLU A 87 28.01 -25.60 -1.00
N ASN A 88 28.91 -26.09 -1.87
CA ASN A 88 29.08 -25.53 -3.22
C ASN A 88 27.87 -25.80 -4.11
N THR A 89 27.30 -27.01 -4.01
CA THR A 89 26.08 -27.40 -4.69
C THR A 89 24.89 -26.61 -4.15
N LEU A 90 24.80 -26.41 -2.83
CA LEU A 90 23.74 -25.61 -2.19
C LEU A 90 23.79 -24.16 -2.67
N ARG A 91 24.99 -23.56 -2.72
CA ARG A 91 25.20 -22.20 -3.25
C ARG A 91 24.84 -22.10 -4.73
N SER A 92 25.29 -23.03 -5.55
CA SER A 92 24.95 -23.05 -6.98
C SER A 92 23.45 -23.21 -7.23
N THR A 93 22.77 -23.99 -6.37
CA THR A 93 21.32 -24.16 -6.40
C THR A 93 20.61 -22.87 -6.03
N PHE A 94 21.05 -22.21 -4.96
CA PHE A 94 20.56 -20.90 -4.53
C PHE A 94 20.67 -19.84 -5.64
N GLU A 95 21.85 -19.73 -6.28
CA GLU A 95 22.09 -18.76 -7.35
C GLU A 95 21.18 -18.99 -8.57
N ARG A 96 20.92 -20.26 -8.93
CA ARG A 96 19.98 -20.63 -10.02
C ARG A 96 18.53 -20.33 -9.66
N LEU A 97 18.12 -20.64 -8.43
CA LEU A 97 16.77 -20.34 -7.93
C LEU A 97 16.50 -18.84 -7.97
N GLN A 98 17.42 -18.05 -7.42
CA GLN A 98 17.34 -16.60 -7.44
C GLN A 98 17.16 -16.04 -8.87
N LYS A 99 18.01 -16.47 -9.81
CA LYS A 99 17.94 -16.02 -11.20
C LYS A 99 16.61 -16.40 -11.86
N ASN A 100 16.17 -17.65 -11.68
CA ASN A 100 14.94 -18.12 -12.31
C ASN A 100 13.70 -17.44 -11.73
N LEU A 101 13.67 -17.17 -10.41
CA LEU A 101 12.58 -16.45 -9.77
C LEU A 101 12.51 -14.99 -10.22
N GLU A 102 13.66 -14.32 -10.40
CA GLU A 102 13.71 -12.97 -11.00
C GLU A 102 13.10 -12.96 -12.40
N LEU A 103 13.48 -13.92 -13.26
CA LEU A 103 12.91 -14.04 -14.60
C LEU A 103 11.39 -14.30 -14.58
N ILE A 104 10.94 -15.32 -13.85
CA ILE A 104 9.53 -15.74 -13.81
C ILE A 104 8.66 -14.59 -13.29
N ASN A 105 9.00 -14.04 -12.12
CA ASN A 105 8.23 -12.95 -11.51
C ASN A 105 8.27 -11.71 -12.41
N GLY A 106 9.43 -11.43 -13.00
CA GLY A 106 9.59 -10.29 -13.89
C GLY A 106 8.72 -10.36 -15.13
N TYR A 107 8.67 -11.52 -15.82
CA TYR A 107 7.77 -11.70 -16.96
C TYR A 107 6.29 -11.55 -16.59
N MET A 108 5.87 -11.99 -15.40
CA MET A 108 4.49 -11.79 -14.96
C MET A 108 4.16 -10.32 -14.70
N ILE A 109 5.09 -9.56 -14.13
CA ILE A 109 4.94 -8.11 -13.92
C ILE A 109 4.81 -7.39 -15.27
N GLU A 110 5.69 -7.69 -16.23
CA GLU A 110 5.66 -7.09 -17.57
C GLU A 110 4.36 -7.42 -18.32
N LEU A 111 3.92 -8.69 -18.28
CA LEU A 111 2.66 -9.10 -18.90
C LEU A 111 1.47 -8.37 -18.29
N SER A 112 1.40 -8.28 -16.96
CA SER A 112 0.33 -7.56 -16.26
C SER A 112 0.36 -6.06 -16.57
N ARG A 113 1.55 -5.45 -16.67
CA ARG A 113 1.69 -4.06 -17.09
C ARG A 113 1.10 -3.85 -18.48
N ASP A 114 1.53 -4.65 -19.45
CA ASP A 114 1.19 -4.45 -20.85
C ASP A 114 -0.31 -4.66 -21.11
N LEU A 115 -0.92 -5.66 -20.46
CA LEU A 115 -2.37 -5.89 -20.53
C LEU A 115 -3.21 -4.80 -19.84
N SER A 116 -2.64 -4.11 -18.85
CA SER A 116 -3.33 -3.04 -18.11
C SER A 116 -3.08 -1.64 -18.67
N ILE A 117 -2.35 -1.49 -19.78
CA ILE A 117 -2.05 -0.19 -20.40
C ILE A 117 -3.31 0.67 -20.59
N PRO A 118 -4.42 0.19 -21.20
CA PRO A 118 -5.60 1.03 -21.41
C PRO A 118 -6.23 1.52 -20.10
N LEU A 119 -6.20 0.67 -19.07
CA LEU A 119 -6.77 0.94 -17.74
C LEU A 119 -5.98 2.01 -17.00
N HIS A 120 -4.65 1.95 -17.07
CA HIS A 120 -3.77 2.82 -16.30
C HIS A 120 -3.34 4.09 -17.04
N LEU A 121 -3.18 4.01 -18.36
CA LEU A 121 -2.64 5.09 -19.18
C LEU A 121 -3.75 5.82 -19.96
N ASP A 122 -3.54 7.12 -20.19
CA ASP A 122 -4.43 7.95 -21.01
C ASP A 122 -4.15 7.73 -22.51
N THR A 123 -4.48 6.53 -23.00
CA THR A 123 -4.24 6.10 -24.40
C THR A 123 -5.51 6.06 -25.26
N GLY A 124 -6.63 6.61 -24.77
CA GLY A 124 -7.93 6.60 -25.47
C GLY A 124 -9.12 6.22 -24.58
N PRO A 125 -10.31 5.99 -25.15
CA PRO A 125 -11.47 5.52 -24.40
C PRO A 125 -11.29 4.08 -23.92
N LEU A 126 -11.83 3.74 -22.74
CA LEU A 126 -11.86 2.37 -22.24
C LEU A 126 -12.91 1.53 -22.97
N LEU A 127 -12.57 0.29 -23.28
CA LEU A 127 -13.45 -0.72 -23.84
C LEU A 127 -13.80 -1.78 -22.78
N PRO A 128 -14.97 -2.43 -22.86
CA PRO A 128 -15.33 -3.51 -21.95
C PRO A 128 -14.30 -4.65 -21.87
N ILE A 129 -13.58 -4.91 -22.98
CA ILE A 129 -12.53 -5.94 -23.03
C ILE A 129 -11.29 -5.58 -22.21
N ASP A 130 -11.01 -4.29 -21.99
CA ASP A 130 -9.82 -3.85 -21.24
C ASP A 130 -9.91 -4.29 -19.77
N TYR A 131 -11.11 -4.28 -19.20
CA TYR A 131 -11.36 -4.78 -17.85
C TYR A 131 -11.12 -6.29 -17.75
N LEU A 132 -11.52 -7.05 -18.77
CA LEU A 132 -11.29 -8.50 -18.82
C LEU A 132 -9.79 -8.83 -18.92
N PHE A 133 -9.02 -8.05 -19.67
CA PHE A 133 -7.56 -8.21 -19.72
C PHE A 133 -6.86 -7.72 -18.44
N GLY A 134 -7.39 -6.69 -17.78
CA GLY A 134 -6.92 -6.25 -16.47
C GLY A 134 -7.11 -7.31 -15.37
N GLU A 135 -8.16 -8.13 -15.48
CA GLU A 135 -8.43 -9.24 -14.57
C GLU A 135 -7.64 -10.52 -14.91
N PHE A 136 -7.04 -10.60 -16.10
CA PHE A 136 -6.25 -11.76 -16.52
C PHE A 136 -4.89 -11.79 -15.80
N SER A 137 -4.78 -12.62 -14.78
CA SER A 137 -3.57 -12.74 -13.95
C SER A 137 -3.02 -14.17 -13.91
N PRO A 138 -2.19 -14.60 -14.87
CA PRO A 138 -1.56 -15.93 -14.84
C PRO A 138 -0.68 -16.17 -13.60
N ALA A 139 -0.16 -15.09 -13.00
CA ALA A 139 0.71 -15.13 -11.84
C ALA A 139 0.09 -15.85 -10.63
N VAL A 140 -1.25 -15.88 -10.52
CA VAL A 140 -1.97 -16.53 -9.42
C VAL A 140 -1.70 -18.04 -9.33
N HIS A 141 -1.27 -18.67 -10.44
CA HIS A 141 -0.97 -20.11 -10.51
C HIS A 141 0.49 -20.46 -10.19
N LEU A 142 1.40 -19.48 -10.13
CA LEU A 142 2.83 -19.76 -9.98
C LEU A 142 3.16 -20.59 -8.74
N GLN A 143 2.50 -20.29 -7.61
CA GLN A 143 2.74 -21.03 -6.37
C GLN A 143 2.32 -22.50 -6.51
N ASP A 144 1.14 -22.77 -7.07
CA ASP A 144 0.67 -24.13 -7.31
C ASP A 144 1.64 -24.90 -8.23
N ASP A 145 2.14 -24.24 -9.29
CA ASP A 145 3.11 -24.82 -10.21
C ASP A 145 4.46 -25.10 -9.56
N PHE A 146 4.95 -24.22 -8.69
CA PHE A 146 6.20 -24.47 -7.95
C PHE A 146 6.12 -25.67 -7.01
N PHE A 147 4.96 -25.91 -6.37
CA PHE A 147 4.75 -27.11 -5.57
C PHE A 147 4.59 -28.36 -6.44
N LYS A 148 3.79 -28.29 -7.50
CA LYS A 148 3.54 -29.39 -8.44
C LYS A 148 4.84 -29.88 -9.11
N THR A 149 5.72 -28.95 -9.47
CA THR A 149 7.03 -29.26 -10.08
C THR A 149 8.14 -29.55 -9.06
N LYS A 150 7.81 -29.59 -7.76
CA LYS A 150 8.72 -29.83 -6.63
C LYS A 150 9.77 -28.77 -6.35
N ILE A 151 9.80 -27.67 -7.11
CA ILE A 151 10.71 -26.54 -6.88
C ILE A 151 10.54 -25.97 -5.47
N ALA A 152 9.30 -25.77 -5.03
CA ALA A 152 9.02 -25.29 -3.67
C ALA A 152 9.55 -26.25 -2.59
N PHE A 153 9.43 -27.57 -2.81
CA PHE A 153 9.94 -28.56 -1.87
C PHE A 153 11.47 -28.63 -1.84
N ILE A 154 12.17 -28.40 -2.97
CA ILE A 154 13.63 -28.24 -2.97
C ILE A 154 14.05 -27.06 -2.09
N VAL A 155 13.33 -25.94 -2.19
CA VAL A 155 13.60 -24.77 -1.36
C VAL A 155 13.36 -25.10 0.12
N LEU A 156 12.18 -25.61 0.45
CA LEU A 156 11.79 -25.95 1.82
C LEU A 156 12.65 -27.04 2.45
N LEU A 157 13.22 -27.97 1.67
CA LEU A 157 14.10 -29.00 2.18
C LEU A 157 15.48 -28.46 2.58
N ASN A 158 16.00 -27.49 1.80
CA ASN A 158 17.41 -27.10 1.85
C ASN A 158 17.66 -25.69 2.42
N PHE A 159 16.62 -24.85 2.53
CA PHE A 159 16.71 -23.51 3.07
C PHE A 159 15.70 -23.33 4.22
N PRO A 160 16.16 -23.01 5.44
CA PRO A 160 15.28 -22.88 6.59
C PRO A 160 14.41 -21.61 6.50
N VAL A 161 13.11 -21.75 6.71
CA VAL A 161 12.17 -20.64 6.90
C VAL A 161 12.44 -20.03 8.28
N THR A 162 12.50 -18.71 8.38
CA THR A 162 12.73 -18.02 9.65
C THR A 162 11.48 -17.33 10.19
N THR A 163 11.37 -17.21 11.50
CA THR A 163 10.35 -16.37 12.15
C THR A 163 10.84 -14.92 12.26
N LEU A 164 9.93 -13.99 12.57
CA LEU A 164 10.33 -12.60 12.82
C LEU A 164 11.31 -12.51 14.00
N GLU A 165 11.04 -13.26 15.06
CA GLU A 165 11.87 -13.28 16.27
C GLU A 165 13.31 -13.73 15.97
N GLU A 166 13.48 -14.77 15.13
CA GLU A 166 14.80 -15.22 14.68
C GLU A 166 15.52 -14.13 13.87
N ARG A 167 14.80 -13.41 12.99
CA ARG A 167 15.36 -12.30 12.18
C ARG A 167 15.77 -11.11 13.03
N LEU A 168 14.96 -10.73 14.02
CA LEU A 168 15.27 -9.62 14.93
C LEU A 168 16.45 -9.96 15.85
N ALA A 169 16.52 -11.19 16.36
CA ALA A 169 17.58 -11.62 17.27
C ALA A 169 18.94 -11.81 16.57
N ASN A 170 18.94 -12.41 15.38
CA ASN A 170 20.17 -12.88 14.74
C ASN A 170 20.54 -12.13 13.45
N GLY A 171 19.62 -11.36 12.89
CA GLY A 171 19.76 -10.77 11.56
C GLY A 171 20.96 -9.83 11.39
N LYS A 172 21.45 -9.23 12.48
CA LYS A 172 22.66 -8.40 12.48
C LYS A 172 23.94 -9.21 12.20
N GLU A 173 23.96 -10.49 12.59
CA GLU A 173 25.10 -11.39 12.41
C GLU A 173 25.06 -12.12 11.06
N TRP A 174 23.96 -12.00 10.32
CA TRP A 174 23.81 -12.65 9.02
C TRP A 174 24.53 -11.88 7.91
N THR A 175 25.28 -12.64 7.11
CA THR A 175 25.80 -12.19 5.82
C THR A 175 24.65 -11.86 4.86
N ARG A 176 24.97 -11.08 3.81
CA ARG A 176 23.98 -10.77 2.76
C ARG A 176 23.46 -12.00 2.04
N GLU A 177 24.30 -13.02 1.82
CA GLU A 177 23.85 -14.29 1.25
C GLU A 177 22.85 -15.01 2.16
N GLN A 178 23.08 -15.00 3.48
CA GLN A 178 22.15 -15.60 4.44
C GLN A 178 20.80 -14.87 4.44
N TRP A 179 20.81 -13.54 4.43
CA TRP A 179 19.60 -12.75 4.27
C TRP A 179 18.84 -13.10 2.98
N ALA A 180 19.55 -13.24 1.86
CA ALA A 180 18.93 -13.59 0.59
C ALA A 180 18.34 -15.01 0.60
N LYS A 181 18.99 -15.98 1.26
CA LYS A 181 18.45 -17.33 1.50
C LYS A 181 17.20 -17.31 2.38
N VAL A 182 17.14 -16.41 3.37
CA VAL A 182 15.94 -16.20 4.19
C VAL A 182 14.78 -15.70 3.33
N ARG A 183 15.00 -14.70 2.47
CA ARG A 183 13.96 -14.21 1.53
C ARG A 183 13.50 -15.29 0.56
N LEU A 184 14.42 -16.12 0.07
CA LEU A 184 14.07 -17.29 -0.75
C LEU A 184 13.11 -18.23 -0.01
N ALA A 185 13.45 -18.65 1.21
CA ALA A 185 12.64 -19.61 1.97
C ALA A 185 11.27 -19.04 2.35
N GLN A 186 11.20 -17.76 2.77
CA GLN A 186 9.94 -17.06 3.06
C GLN A 186 8.98 -17.08 1.86
N GLY A 187 9.52 -16.95 0.64
CA GLY A 187 8.78 -17.05 -0.62
C GLY A 187 7.98 -18.35 -0.80
N PHE A 188 8.27 -19.39 -0.01
CA PHE A 188 7.59 -20.69 -0.04
C PHE A 188 7.01 -21.13 1.31
N ALA A 189 7.00 -20.25 2.31
CA ALA A 189 6.47 -20.53 3.66
C ALA A 189 4.94 -20.62 3.74
N ARG A 190 4.25 -20.70 2.59
CA ARG A 190 2.80 -20.91 2.47
C ARG A 190 2.48 -21.65 1.17
N ARG A 191 1.30 -22.26 1.11
CA ARG A 191 0.78 -22.94 -0.10
C ARG A 191 -0.71 -22.63 -0.30
N VAL A 192 -0.99 -21.44 -0.82
CA VAL A 192 -2.35 -20.95 -1.08
C VAL A 192 -2.77 -21.36 -2.50
N PRO A 193 -3.90 -22.07 -2.65
CA PRO A 193 -4.42 -22.40 -3.98
C PRO A 193 -4.77 -21.14 -4.79
N ALA A 194 -4.52 -21.18 -6.10
CA ALA A 194 -4.80 -20.08 -7.01
C ALA A 194 -6.24 -19.53 -6.90
N GLU A 195 -7.22 -20.42 -6.78
CA GLU A 195 -8.64 -20.06 -6.63
C GLU A 195 -8.93 -19.24 -5.37
N ALA A 196 -8.24 -19.53 -4.27
CA ALA A 196 -8.41 -18.77 -3.03
C ALA A 196 -7.74 -17.39 -3.14
N ASN A 197 -6.57 -17.31 -3.79
CA ASN A 197 -5.94 -16.02 -4.13
C ASN A 197 -6.80 -15.19 -5.08
N GLN A 198 -7.48 -15.83 -6.04
CA GLN A 198 -8.39 -15.16 -6.97
C GLN A 198 -9.57 -14.51 -6.23
N LYS A 199 -10.19 -15.21 -5.28
CA LYS A 199 -11.27 -14.64 -4.46
C LYS A 199 -10.83 -13.42 -3.65
N VAL A 200 -9.61 -13.45 -3.11
CA VAL A 200 -9.03 -12.28 -2.42
C VAL A 200 -8.89 -11.11 -3.37
N THR A 201 -8.35 -11.35 -4.57
CA THR A 201 -8.20 -10.33 -5.62
C THR A 201 -9.55 -9.75 -6.03
N GLU A 202 -10.56 -10.59 -6.26
CA GLU A 202 -11.93 -10.15 -6.58
C GLU A 202 -12.56 -9.29 -5.48
N ALA A 203 -12.37 -9.68 -4.21
CA ALA A 203 -12.90 -8.92 -3.08
C ALA A 203 -12.27 -7.52 -3.01
N TYR A 204 -10.94 -7.42 -3.19
CA TYR A 204 -10.24 -6.14 -3.23
C TYR A 204 -10.65 -5.28 -4.43
N ASN A 205 -10.74 -5.86 -5.64
CA ASN A 205 -11.17 -5.12 -6.83
C ASN A 205 -12.60 -4.57 -6.69
N ARG A 206 -13.52 -5.32 -6.08
CA ARG A 206 -14.88 -4.83 -5.80
C ARG A 206 -14.88 -3.66 -4.82
N ALA A 207 -14.07 -3.74 -3.76
CA ALA A 207 -13.93 -2.64 -2.80
C ALA A 207 -13.28 -1.40 -3.44
N GLU A 208 -12.25 -1.59 -4.28
CA GLU A 208 -11.61 -0.51 -5.03
C GLU A 208 -12.59 0.17 -5.99
N ASN A 209 -13.38 -0.60 -6.74
CA ASN A 209 -14.40 -0.05 -7.64
C ASN A 209 -15.47 0.73 -6.86
N TYR A 210 -15.88 0.24 -5.69
CA TYR A 210 -16.79 0.97 -4.80
C TYR A 210 -16.21 2.32 -4.37
N ILE A 211 -14.94 2.36 -3.96
CA ILE A 211 -14.29 3.59 -3.49
C ILE A 211 -13.98 4.57 -4.62
N SER A 212 -13.39 4.10 -5.72
CA SER A 212 -12.96 4.93 -6.86
C SER A 212 -14.11 5.54 -7.66
N SER A 213 -15.32 4.99 -7.52
CA SER A 213 -16.52 5.53 -8.18
C SER A 213 -17.40 6.35 -7.24
N TYR A 214 -17.06 6.59 -5.98
CA TYR A 214 -17.96 7.22 -5.00
C TYR A 214 -17.89 8.77 -5.05
N ASN A 215 -18.66 9.41 -5.93
CA ASN A 215 -18.64 10.87 -6.09
C ASN A 215 -19.84 11.58 -5.44
N ILE A 216 -19.55 12.75 -4.87
CA ILE A 216 -20.55 13.68 -4.34
C ILE A 216 -20.55 14.96 -5.19
N TYR A 217 -21.72 15.32 -5.69
CA TYR A 217 -21.96 16.57 -6.42
C TYR A 217 -22.15 17.71 -5.42
N MET A 218 -21.05 18.28 -4.91
CA MET A 218 -21.08 19.26 -3.83
C MET A 218 -21.88 20.52 -4.13
N HIS A 219 -21.99 20.92 -5.41
CA HIS A 219 -22.90 22.01 -5.78
C HIS A 219 -24.36 21.73 -5.37
N ASN A 220 -24.76 20.47 -5.40
CA ASN A 220 -26.10 19.98 -5.09
C ASN A 220 -26.29 19.65 -3.61
N VAL A 221 -25.28 19.87 -2.78
CA VAL A 221 -25.36 19.70 -1.34
C VAL A 221 -25.68 21.05 -0.71
N LEU A 222 -26.81 21.13 0.01
CA LEU A 222 -27.26 22.34 0.67
C LEU A 222 -26.78 22.40 2.13
N ASP A 223 -26.50 23.61 2.60
CA ASP A 223 -26.31 23.86 4.03
C ASP A 223 -27.63 23.72 4.82
N GLU A 224 -27.58 23.95 6.14
CA GLU A 224 -28.76 23.91 7.01
C GLU A 224 -29.85 24.95 6.66
N ASN A 225 -29.46 26.03 6.00
CA ASN A 225 -30.32 27.13 5.59
C ASN A 225 -30.88 26.94 4.17
N GLY A 226 -30.47 25.89 3.46
CA GLY A 226 -30.88 25.62 2.08
C GLY A 226 -30.03 26.31 1.02
N ASN A 227 -28.88 26.89 1.38
CA ASN A 227 -27.97 27.55 0.44
C ASN A 227 -27.00 26.57 -0.20
N ARG A 228 -26.56 26.90 -1.43
CA ARG A 228 -25.44 26.23 -2.10
C ARG A 228 -24.14 26.94 -1.75
N LEU A 229 -23.22 26.25 -1.09
CA LEU A 229 -21.93 26.83 -0.71
C LEU A 229 -20.82 26.60 -1.76
N PHE A 230 -21.00 25.60 -2.62
CA PHE A 230 -20.01 25.19 -3.63
C PHE A 230 -20.41 25.64 -5.04
N PRO A 231 -19.42 25.99 -5.89
CA PRO A 231 -19.69 26.44 -7.25
C PRO A 231 -20.30 25.34 -8.11
N GLU A 232 -20.99 25.73 -9.18
CA GLU A 232 -21.59 24.81 -10.14
C GLU A 232 -20.56 23.82 -10.71
N GLY A 233 -20.96 22.56 -10.87
CA GLY A 233 -20.10 21.50 -11.39
C GLY A 233 -19.03 20.97 -10.42
N LYS A 234 -18.97 21.43 -9.16
CA LYS A 234 -18.05 20.87 -8.16
C LYS A 234 -18.42 19.43 -7.81
N ILE A 235 -17.56 18.48 -8.21
CA ILE A 235 -17.68 17.05 -7.93
C ILE A 235 -16.46 16.62 -7.11
N LEU A 236 -16.70 15.88 -6.02
CA LEU A 236 -15.62 15.38 -5.16
C LEU A 236 -15.73 13.86 -4.98
N LEU A 237 -14.62 13.16 -5.23
CA LEU A 237 -14.48 11.75 -4.85
C LEU A 237 -14.34 11.62 -3.33
N SER A 238 -15.13 10.73 -2.73
CA SER A 238 -15.17 10.50 -1.28
C SER A 238 -13.81 10.11 -0.69
N HIS A 239 -13.01 9.32 -1.41
CA HIS A 239 -11.70 8.79 -0.97
C HIS A 239 -10.75 9.87 -0.42
N TRP A 240 -10.61 10.98 -1.15
CA TRP A 240 -9.65 12.05 -0.80
C TRP A 240 -10.13 13.46 -1.10
N ASN A 241 -11.01 13.70 -2.07
CA ASN A 241 -11.29 15.07 -2.50
C ASN A 241 -12.17 15.82 -1.51
N LEU A 242 -12.97 15.12 -0.69
CA LEU A 242 -13.67 15.76 0.43
C LEU A 242 -12.67 16.37 1.42
N ARG A 243 -11.61 15.64 1.78
CA ARG A 243 -10.56 16.13 2.69
C ARG A 243 -9.70 17.20 2.03
N ASP A 244 -9.31 17.03 0.77
CA ASP A 244 -8.55 18.05 0.03
C ASP A 244 -9.31 19.37 -0.06
N GLU A 245 -10.61 19.30 -0.39
CA GLU A 245 -11.46 20.48 -0.44
C GLU A 245 -11.58 21.13 0.93
N LEU A 246 -11.79 20.36 2.00
CA LEU A 246 -11.84 20.88 3.36
C LEU A 246 -10.54 21.62 3.73
N LYS A 247 -9.39 21.04 3.38
CA LYS A 247 -8.06 21.64 3.56
C LYS A 247 -7.91 22.94 2.75
N ALA A 248 -8.46 23.01 1.53
CA ALA A 248 -8.42 24.21 0.71
C ALA A 248 -9.21 25.38 1.32
N GLN A 249 -10.24 25.11 2.13
CA GLN A 249 -11.07 26.15 2.72
C GLN A 249 -10.38 26.95 3.85
N TYR A 250 -9.26 26.50 4.41
CA TYR A 250 -8.52 27.28 5.41
C TYR A 250 -7.97 28.61 4.88
N ALA A 251 -7.77 28.72 3.56
CA ALA A 251 -7.31 29.95 2.92
C ALA A 251 -8.45 30.96 2.68
N ASN A 252 -9.71 30.55 2.85
CA ASN A 252 -10.88 31.38 2.56
C ASN A 252 -11.48 31.96 3.85
N PRO A 253 -11.70 33.28 3.95
CA PRO A 253 -12.35 33.90 5.12
C PRO A 253 -13.72 33.29 5.44
N ASP A 254 -14.52 32.98 4.41
CA ASP A 254 -15.83 32.33 4.53
C ASP A 254 -15.74 30.80 4.34
N GLY A 255 -14.59 30.19 4.64
CA GLY A 255 -14.34 28.77 4.45
C GLY A 255 -15.04 27.87 5.47
N LEU A 256 -15.26 28.36 6.69
CA LEU A 256 -15.75 27.55 7.82
C LEU A 256 -17.09 26.84 7.53
N PRO A 257 -18.15 27.51 7.01
CA PRO A 257 -19.42 26.83 6.71
C PRO A 257 -19.27 25.70 5.68
N ARG A 258 -18.32 25.82 4.74
CA ARG A 258 -18.02 24.75 3.77
C ARG A 258 -17.34 23.55 4.43
N GLN A 259 -16.44 23.80 5.37
CA GLN A 259 -15.78 22.74 6.15
C GLN A 259 -16.79 21.97 7.00
N GLU A 260 -17.70 22.66 7.68
CA GLU A 260 -18.78 22.07 8.47
C GLU A 260 -19.76 21.25 7.61
N LEU A 261 -20.10 21.74 6.41
CA LEU A 261 -20.94 20.99 5.48
C LEU A 261 -20.22 19.71 4.99
N ILE A 262 -18.94 19.79 4.65
CA ILE A 262 -18.14 18.61 4.26
C ILE A 262 -18.05 17.61 5.42
N GLN A 263 -17.83 18.07 6.65
CA GLN A 263 -17.82 17.20 7.84
C GLN A 263 -19.15 16.44 7.95
N THR A 264 -20.28 17.14 7.81
CA THR A 264 -21.60 16.53 7.87
C THR A 264 -21.78 15.44 6.80
N VAL A 265 -21.33 15.70 5.56
CA VAL A 265 -21.33 14.71 4.48
C VAL A 265 -20.50 13.48 4.86
N MET A 266 -19.28 13.67 5.37
CA MET A 266 -18.41 12.56 5.82
C MET A 266 -19.08 11.72 6.89
N GLU A 267 -19.70 12.35 7.90
CA GLU A 267 -20.40 11.63 8.97
C GLU A 267 -21.58 10.81 8.44
N LYS A 268 -22.34 11.33 7.46
CA LYS A 268 -23.43 10.60 6.82
C LYS A 268 -22.92 9.39 6.02
N ILE A 269 -21.74 9.49 5.40
CA ILE A 269 -21.09 8.36 4.72
C ILE A 269 -20.67 7.29 5.74
N ILE A 270 -20.01 7.68 6.84
CA ILE A 270 -19.53 6.76 7.89
C ILE A 270 -20.69 6.03 8.54
N LYS A 271 -21.78 6.74 8.88
CA LYS A 271 -22.97 6.13 9.50
C LYS A 271 -23.81 5.30 8.51
N GLN A 272 -23.49 5.36 7.20
CA GLN A 272 -24.31 4.83 6.11
C GLN A 272 -25.75 5.37 6.19
N GLU A 273 -25.85 6.68 6.42
CA GLU A 273 -27.12 7.43 6.46
C GLU A 273 -27.33 8.26 5.19
N ILE A 274 -26.26 8.50 4.42
CA ILE A 274 -26.33 9.18 3.12
C ILE A 274 -27.36 8.47 2.22
N PRO A 275 -28.29 9.19 1.56
CA PRO A 275 -29.24 8.56 0.64
C PRO A 275 -28.50 7.93 -0.53
N LYS A 276 -28.77 6.66 -0.83
CA LYS A 276 -28.06 5.95 -1.92
C LYS A 276 -28.19 6.68 -3.26
N SER A 277 -29.32 7.33 -3.48
CA SER A 277 -29.68 8.00 -4.73
C SER A 277 -28.79 9.21 -5.06
N VAL A 278 -28.14 9.85 -4.08
CA VAL A 278 -27.34 11.06 -4.30
C VAL A 278 -25.90 10.78 -4.72
N ILE A 279 -25.43 9.53 -4.52
CA ILE A 279 -24.10 9.09 -4.91
C ILE A 279 -24.06 9.06 -6.45
N ASN A 280 -23.07 9.71 -7.05
CA ASN A 280 -22.90 9.82 -8.50
C ASN A 280 -24.08 10.47 -9.25
N ASN A 281 -24.93 11.26 -8.58
CA ASN A 281 -26.14 11.77 -9.20
C ASN A 281 -26.18 13.32 -9.30
N PRO A 282 -26.11 13.89 -10.52
CA PRO A 282 -26.21 15.33 -10.75
C PRO A 282 -27.64 15.88 -10.68
N ASP A 283 -28.66 15.02 -10.75
CA ASP A 283 -30.06 15.42 -10.90
C ASP A 283 -30.81 15.59 -9.58
N LEU A 284 -30.13 15.35 -8.45
CA LEU A 284 -30.70 15.44 -7.11
C LEU A 284 -29.99 16.49 -6.27
N ILE A 285 -30.76 17.18 -5.44
CA ILE A 285 -30.30 18.08 -4.38
C ILE A 285 -30.40 17.34 -3.06
N TRP A 286 -29.41 17.47 -2.20
CA TRP A 286 -29.39 16.83 -0.87
C TRP A 286 -29.14 17.86 0.22
N SER A 287 -29.96 17.81 1.28
CA SER A 287 -29.74 18.56 2.53
C SER A 287 -29.26 17.60 3.62
N PRO A 288 -27.96 17.50 3.91
CA PRO A 288 -27.41 16.51 4.85
C PRO A 288 -27.94 16.63 6.27
N SER A 289 -28.22 17.85 6.75
CA SER A 289 -28.74 18.12 8.09
C SER A 289 -30.11 17.48 8.33
N LYS A 290 -31.01 17.58 7.34
CA LYS A 290 -32.37 16.98 7.36
C LYS A 290 -32.39 15.58 6.77
N ASN A 291 -31.30 15.18 6.11
CA ASN A 291 -31.18 13.99 5.28
C ASN A 291 -32.30 13.85 4.22
N GLN A 292 -32.64 14.97 3.58
CA GLN A 292 -33.71 15.05 2.58
C GLN A 292 -33.15 15.28 1.18
N VAL A 293 -33.74 14.60 0.20
CA VAL A 293 -33.42 14.71 -1.21
C VAL A 293 -34.59 15.34 -1.95
N THR A 294 -34.28 16.23 -2.89
CA THR A 294 -35.25 16.83 -3.82
C THR A 294 -34.68 16.79 -5.24
N LYS A 295 -35.50 17.11 -6.24
CA LYS A 295 -35.03 17.21 -7.63
C LYS A 295 -34.19 18.47 -7.80
N ALA A 296 -33.09 18.38 -8.55
CA ALA A 296 -32.31 19.56 -8.94
C ALA A 296 -33.06 20.43 -9.96
N ASN A 297 -33.86 19.80 -10.82
CA ASN A 297 -34.75 20.47 -11.76
C ASN A 297 -36.16 19.85 -11.65
N GLU A 298 -37.14 20.65 -11.23
CA GLU A 298 -38.53 20.22 -11.06
C GLU A 298 -39.21 19.84 -12.38
N GLU A 299 -38.75 20.38 -13.51
CA GLU A 299 -39.28 20.08 -14.85
C GLU A 299 -38.92 18.67 -15.34
N LYS A 300 -37.87 18.05 -14.77
CA LYS A 300 -37.50 16.67 -15.08
C LYS A 300 -38.43 15.71 -14.32
N THR A 301 -39.48 15.24 -14.99
CA THR A 301 -40.49 14.35 -14.40
C THR A 301 -39.93 12.97 -14.03
N ASP A 302 -38.98 12.47 -14.81
CA ASP A 302 -38.52 11.07 -14.75
C ASP A 302 -37.49 10.80 -13.64
N ILE A 303 -37.02 11.84 -12.96
CA ILE A 303 -36.09 11.71 -11.84
C ILE A 303 -36.85 11.21 -10.61
N LYS A 304 -36.49 10.01 -10.13
CA LYS A 304 -37.04 9.46 -8.89
C LYS A 304 -36.29 10.03 -7.69
N VAL A 305 -37.02 10.68 -6.79
CA VAL A 305 -36.50 11.08 -5.48
C VAL A 305 -36.60 9.89 -4.52
N ASP A 306 -35.49 9.54 -3.89
CA ASP A 306 -35.41 8.44 -2.93
C ASP A 306 -34.47 8.82 -1.78
N ASN A 307 -35.02 8.87 -0.57
CA ASN A 307 -34.28 9.21 0.66
C ASN A 307 -33.73 7.97 1.36
N THR A 308 -33.90 6.77 0.79
CA THR A 308 -33.44 5.53 1.42
C THR A 308 -31.92 5.59 1.62
N PRO A 309 -31.43 5.45 2.88
CA PRO A 309 -30.01 5.41 3.14
C PRO A 309 -29.30 4.33 2.32
N GLU A 310 -28.05 4.59 1.98
CA GLU A 310 -27.14 3.54 1.53
C GLU A 310 -27.21 2.40 2.56
N PRO A 311 -27.43 1.13 2.13
CA PRO A 311 -27.24 -0.01 3.02
C PRO A 311 -25.81 0.00 3.60
N ASN A 312 -25.46 -0.92 4.49
CA ASN A 312 -24.11 -0.99 5.07
C ASN A 312 -23.02 -1.47 4.08
N THR A 313 -23.12 -1.10 2.80
CA THR A 313 -22.26 -1.50 1.69
C THR A 313 -20.79 -1.19 1.97
N ARG A 314 -20.47 -0.03 2.57
CA ARG A 314 -19.10 0.33 2.98
C ARG A 314 -18.45 -0.76 3.85
N TYR A 315 -19.20 -1.25 4.84
CA TYR A 315 -18.75 -2.26 5.81
C TYR A 315 -18.84 -3.68 5.24
N GLU A 316 -19.80 -3.93 4.35
CA GLU A 316 -19.90 -5.18 3.61
C GLU A 316 -18.69 -5.41 2.71
N MET A 317 -18.19 -4.38 2.01
CA MET A 317 -16.99 -4.48 1.18
C MET A 317 -15.77 -4.90 2.00
N TRP A 318 -15.55 -4.24 3.15
CA TRP A 318 -14.46 -4.58 4.06
C TRP A 318 -14.63 -6.00 4.63
N MET A 319 -15.83 -6.38 5.05
CA MET A 319 -16.11 -7.74 5.51
C MET A 319 -15.91 -8.81 4.42
N ASN A 320 -16.18 -8.50 3.15
CA ASN A 320 -15.95 -9.42 2.05
C ASN A 320 -14.46 -9.68 1.84
N ILE A 321 -13.62 -8.65 1.98
CA ILE A 321 -12.16 -8.81 2.02
C ILE A 321 -11.76 -9.68 3.21
N TYR A 322 -12.28 -9.41 4.42
CA TYR A 322 -11.99 -10.24 5.59
C TYR A 322 -12.37 -11.71 5.37
N LYS A 323 -13.55 -11.99 4.84
CA LYS A 323 -13.98 -13.37 4.55
C LYS A 323 -13.05 -14.05 3.53
N ALA A 324 -12.65 -13.33 2.48
CA ALA A 324 -11.70 -13.87 1.51
C ALA A 324 -10.32 -14.13 2.14
N GLN A 325 -9.86 -13.27 3.05
CA GLN A 325 -8.63 -13.48 3.82
C GLN A 325 -8.73 -14.67 4.76
N LEU A 326 -9.87 -14.83 5.44
CA LEU A 326 -10.16 -15.97 6.29
C LEU A 326 -10.11 -17.30 5.52
N GLU A 327 -10.52 -17.30 4.24
CA GLU A 327 -10.39 -18.50 3.39
C GLU A 327 -8.93 -18.91 3.15
N ILE A 328 -8.00 -17.94 3.08
CA ILE A 328 -6.58 -18.22 2.85
C ILE A 328 -5.78 -18.46 4.13
N ASP A 329 -6.26 -17.99 5.28
CA ASP A 329 -5.58 -18.07 6.58
C ASP A 329 -5.10 -19.49 6.91
N LYS A 330 -5.91 -20.52 6.62
CA LYS A 330 -5.58 -21.93 6.84
C LYS A 330 -4.37 -22.45 6.02
N TYR A 331 -3.92 -21.72 5.01
CA TYR A 331 -2.76 -22.09 4.18
C TYR A 331 -1.47 -21.42 4.65
N TYR A 332 -1.52 -20.64 5.74
CA TYR A 332 -0.37 -20.01 6.40
C TYR A 332 -0.15 -20.65 7.78
N PRO A 333 0.58 -21.78 7.86
CA PRO A 333 0.71 -22.54 9.11
C PRO A 333 1.39 -21.76 10.24
N HIS A 334 2.26 -20.80 9.91
CA HIS A 334 2.99 -20.00 10.89
C HIS A 334 2.42 -18.58 11.08
N LEU A 335 1.52 -18.13 10.20
CA LEU A 335 0.95 -16.78 10.17
C LEU A 335 -0.56 -16.85 9.88
N PRO A 336 -1.35 -17.45 10.79
CA PRO A 336 -2.72 -17.90 10.51
C PRO A 336 -3.76 -16.77 10.48
N THR A 337 -3.34 -15.50 10.47
CA THR A 337 -4.22 -14.34 10.34
C THR A 337 -3.59 -13.31 9.41
N LEU A 338 -4.40 -12.46 8.77
CA LEU A 338 -3.89 -11.31 8.02
C LEU A 338 -3.08 -10.38 8.92
N MET A 339 -3.46 -10.24 10.20
CA MET A 339 -2.70 -9.46 11.18
C MET A 339 -1.27 -10.00 11.32
N ASP A 340 -1.11 -11.32 11.51
CA ASP A 340 0.20 -11.95 11.59
C ASP A 340 1.01 -11.72 10.31
N ARG A 341 0.41 -11.87 9.14
CA ARG A 341 1.10 -11.62 7.85
C ARG A 341 1.54 -10.17 7.72
N LYS A 342 0.65 -9.22 7.99
CA LYS A 342 0.92 -7.79 7.86
C LYS A 342 2.01 -7.31 8.81
N PHE A 343 2.04 -7.78 10.05
CA PHE A 343 3.06 -7.34 11.03
C PHE A 343 4.35 -8.17 10.97
N LYS A 344 4.25 -9.49 10.87
CA LYS A 344 5.42 -10.38 11.01
C LYS A 344 6.13 -10.70 9.70
N GLU A 345 5.43 -10.66 8.56
CA GLU A 345 5.99 -10.94 7.24
C GLU A 345 6.18 -9.68 6.41
N GLU A 346 5.15 -8.83 6.28
CA GLU A 346 5.21 -7.65 5.41
C GLU A 346 5.93 -6.47 6.08
N ARG A 347 5.52 -6.06 7.28
CA ARG A 347 6.19 -4.96 8.01
C ARG A 347 7.49 -5.40 8.66
N GLU A 348 7.54 -6.63 9.14
CA GLU A 348 8.61 -7.15 10.00
C GLU A 348 8.84 -6.31 11.26
N ILE A 349 7.75 -5.82 11.85
CA ILE A 349 7.73 -5.10 13.14
C ILE A 349 6.68 -5.77 14.02
N PRO A 350 7.01 -6.20 15.25
CA PRO A 350 6.03 -6.74 16.16
C PRO A 350 4.89 -5.73 16.37
N GLU A 351 3.64 -6.21 16.29
CA GLU A 351 2.45 -5.35 16.33
C GLU A 351 2.44 -4.42 17.56
N GLU A 352 2.79 -4.95 18.74
CA GLU A 352 2.85 -4.16 19.98
C GLU A 352 3.88 -3.03 19.90
N GLN A 353 5.05 -3.30 19.32
CA GLN A 353 6.09 -2.28 19.14
C GLN A 353 5.62 -1.20 18.17
N PHE A 354 4.98 -1.60 17.07
CA PHE A 354 4.38 -0.69 16.11
C PHE A 354 3.29 0.20 16.76
N GLU A 355 2.38 -0.40 17.52
CA GLU A 355 1.32 0.33 18.22
C GLU A 355 1.90 1.33 19.23
N ASN A 356 2.97 0.95 19.93
CA ASN A 356 3.67 1.84 20.87
C ASN A 356 4.36 3.03 20.17
N LEU A 357 4.90 2.84 18.96
CA LEU A 357 5.41 3.97 18.14
C LEU A 357 4.29 4.97 17.86
N LEU A 358 3.11 4.51 17.43
CA LEU A 358 1.97 5.40 17.16
C LEU A 358 1.48 6.11 18.43
N LYS A 359 1.32 5.36 19.53
CA LYS A 359 0.89 5.92 20.83
C LYS A 359 1.87 6.97 21.35
N SER A 360 3.17 6.83 21.09
CA SER A 360 4.17 7.83 21.51
C SER A 360 3.93 9.20 20.85
N ILE A 361 3.45 9.24 19.59
CA ILE A 361 3.03 10.48 18.93
C ILE A 361 1.71 10.98 19.51
N LEU A 362 0.72 10.08 19.57
CA LEU A 362 -0.66 10.40 19.99
C LEU A 362 -0.77 10.92 21.42
N THR A 363 0.19 10.60 22.28
CA THR A 363 0.21 11.01 23.70
C THR A 363 1.28 12.06 24.02
N SER A 364 1.99 12.57 23.00
CA SER A 364 3.05 13.55 23.17
C SER A 364 2.53 14.92 23.65
N ASN A 365 3.34 15.67 24.40
CA ASN A 365 2.95 17.02 24.84
C ASN A 365 3.02 18.01 23.67
N GLU A 366 3.90 17.74 22.70
CA GLU A 366 4.11 18.54 21.50
C GLU A 366 2.83 18.67 20.67
N VAL A 367 2.05 17.60 20.47
CA VAL A 367 0.78 17.69 19.72
C VAL A 367 -0.25 18.56 20.44
N LYS A 368 -0.26 18.57 21.78
CA LYS A 368 -1.15 19.43 22.57
C LYS A 368 -0.81 20.91 22.39
N GLU A 369 0.47 21.25 22.44
CA GLU A 369 0.92 22.63 22.23
C GLU A 369 0.72 23.08 20.76
N ILE A 370 0.89 22.17 19.79
CA ILE A 370 0.51 22.43 18.39
C ILE A 370 -0.99 22.74 18.29
N GLY A 371 -1.86 21.96 18.94
CA GLY A 371 -3.31 22.22 18.96
C GLY A 371 -3.65 23.63 19.42
N LYS A 372 -3.04 24.10 20.53
CA LYS A 372 -3.21 25.49 21.02
C LYS A 372 -2.70 26.53 20.03
N LEU A 373 -1.58 26.26 19.36
CA LEU A 373 -1.04 27.14 18.33
C LEU A 373 -2.01 27.24 17.14
N ILE A 374 -2.64 26.13 16.74
CA ILE A 374 -3.66 26.12 15.69
C ILE A 374 -4.88 26.94 16.13
N GLU A 375 -5.39 26.76 17.36
CA GLU A 375 -6.51 27.59 17.88
C GLU A 375 -6.21 29.08 17.80
N LYS A 376 -5.00 29.46 18.23
CA LYS A 376 -4.53 30.85 18.18
C LYS A 376 -4.50 31.38 16.73
N ARG A 377 -4.02 30.57 15.78
CA ARG A 377 -3.97 30.95 14.35
C ARG A 377 -5.36 31.05 13.72
N LEU A 378 -6.27 30.15 14.08
CA LEU A 378 -7.65 30.14 13.56
C LEU A 378 -8.53 31.21 14.22
N GLY A 379 -8.16 31.71 15.40
CA GLY A 379 -8.97 32.65 16.18
C GLY A 379 -10.26 32.03 16.74
N ARG A 380 -10.32 30.70 16.80
CA ARG A 380 -11.46 29.92 17.31
C ARG A 380 -10.97 28.62 17.94
N LYS A 381 -11.85 28.00 18.73
CA LYS A 381 -11.65 26.63 19.22
C LYS A 381 -11.52 25.64 18.06
N LEU A 382 -10.74 24.57 18.29
CA LEU A 382 -10.64 23.50 17.31
C LEU A 382 -12.02 22.85 17.09
N LYS A 383 -12.31 22.57 15.83
CA LYS A 383 -13.37 21.69 15.38
C LYS A 383 -12.76 20.34 15.03
N PRO A 384 -13.53 19.23 15.05
CA PRO A 384 -12.99 17.91 14.78
C PRO A 384 -12.22 17.79 13.46
N PHE A 385 -12.65 18.50 12.40
CA PHE A 385 -11.95 18.49 11.12
C PHE A 385 -10.60 19.23 11.13
N ASP A 386 -10.25 19.98 12.19
CA ASP A 386 -8.95 20.64 12.28
C ASP A 386 -7.79 19.65 12.52
N ILE A 387 -8.07 18.36 12.71
CA ILE A 387 -7.05 17.31 12.51
C ILE A 387 -6.39 17.42 11.13
N TRP A 388 -7.10 17.96 10.14
CA TRP A 388 -6.62 18.17 8.77
C TRP A 388 -5.98 19.53 8.54
N TYR A 389 -5.82 20.37 9.57
CA TYR A 389 -5.22 21.69 9.43
C TYR A 389 -3.89 21.63 8.66
N ASN A 390 -3.77 22.45 7.62
CA ASN A 390 -2.61 22.50 6.72
C ASN A 390 -1.89 23.85 6.74
N GLY A 391 -2.26 24.78 7.63
CA GLY A 391 -1.70 26.14 7.67
C GLY A 391 -0.29 26.25 8.25
N PHE A 392 0.36 25.12 8.57
CA PHE A 392 1.81 25.06 8.79
C PHE A 392 2.59 24.84 7.51
N LYS A 393 1.96 24.35 6.42
CA LYS A 393 2.63 24.41 5.12
C LYS A 393 2.88 25.88 4.83
N VAL A 394 4.13 26.22 4.54
CA VAL A 394 4.42 27.55 4.01
C VAL A 394 3.60 27.66 2.72
N SER A 395 2.54 28.46 2.75
CA SER A 395 1.95 28.95 1.52
C SER A 395 3.05 29.78 0.89
N GLY A 396 3.78 29.17 -0.04
CA GLY A 396 4.85 29.85 -0.74
C GLY A 396 4.32 31.20 -1.23
N LYS A 397 5.21 32.19 -1.38
CA LYS A 397 4.84 33.48 -1.99
C LYS A 397 4.13 33.34 -3.35
N PHE A 398 4.17 32.15 -3.95
CA PHE A 398 3.60 31.81 -5.24
C PHE A 398 2.19 31.25 -5.08
N ALA A 399 1.23 31.91 -5.71
CA ALA A 399 -0.09 31.32 -5.90
C ALA A 399 0.01 30.04 -6.74
N GLU A 400 -0.88 29.07 -6.54
CA GLU A 400 -0.91 27.82 -7.32
C GLU A 400 -0.92 28.09 -8.83
N GLU A 401 -1.65 29.11 -9.29
CA GLU A 401 -1.68 29.56 -10.68
C GLU A 401 -0.31 30.02 -11.24
N GLU A 402 0.55 30.57 -10.39
CA GLU A 402 1.91 30.96 -10.78
C GLU A 402 2.80 29.74 -10.92
N LEU A 403 2.68 28.79 -9.98
CA LEU A 403 3.40 27.51 -10.03
C LEU A 403 2.96 26.70 -11.27
N ASP A 404 1.66 26.69 -11.57
CA ASP A 404 1.11 26.08 -12.78
C ASP A 404 1.75 26.66 -14.04
N LYS A 405 1.86 27.99 -14.15
CA LYS A 405 2.51 28.65 -15.31
C LYS A 405 3.99 28.28 -15.42
N ILE A 406 4.72 28.21 -14.30
CA ILE A 406 6.13 27.83 -14.27
C ILE A 406 6.30 26.38 -14.76
N VAL A 407 5.50 25.47 -14.21
CA VAL A 407 5.57 24.04 -14.52
C VAL A 407 5.13 23.77 -15.96
N GLN A 408 4.01 24.35 -16.43
CA GLN A 408 3.53 24.19 -17.81
C GLN A 408 4.55 24.70 -18.83
N LYS A 409 5.21 25.84 -18.54
CA LYS A 409 6.26 26.38 -19.41
C LYS A 409 7.47 25.45 -19.47
N LYS A 410 7.82 24.81 -18.36
CA LYS A 410 8.98 23.90 -18.28
C LYS A 410 8.67 22.52 -18.87
N TYR A 411 7.46 22.03 -18.64
CA TYR A 411 6.98 20.70 -19.03
C TYR A 411 5.63 20.82 -19.78
N PRO A 412 5.66 21.28 -21.04
CA PRO A 412 4.44 21.41 -21.86
C PRO A 412 3.81 20.06 -22.24
N ASN A 413 4.54 18.96 -22.07
CA ASN A 413 4.09 17.59 -22.28
C ASN A 413 4.92 16.63 -21.40
N ILE A 414 4.56 15.34 -21.43
CA ILE A 414 5.20 14.34 -20.59
C ILE A 414 6.63 14.01 -21.05
N GLU A 415 6.90 14.07 -22.35
CA GLU A 415 8.23 13.87 -22.91
C GLU A 415 9.21 14.94 -22.44
N ALA A 416 8.76 16.19 -22.28
CA ALA A 416 9.57 17.27 -21.75
C ALA A 416 9.99 16.99 -20.29
N PHE A 417 9.08 16.45 -19.47
CA PHE A 417 9.40 16.04 -18.10
C PHE A 417 10.38 14.85 -18.09
N LYS A 418 10.13 13.81 -18.91
CA LYS A 418 11.01 12.65 -19.06
C LYS A 418 12.44 13.06 -19.45
N ASN A 419 12.57 13.94 -20.43
CA ASN A 419 13.88 14.40 -20.92
C ASN A 419 14.63 15.26 -19.89
N ASP A 420 13.94 15.86 -18.91
CA ASP A 420 14.57 16.65 -17.84
C ASP A 420 14.96 15.81 -16.61
N LEU A 421 14.59 14.51 -16.54
CA LEU A 421 14.95 13.63 -15.43
C LEU A 421 16.45 13.68 -15.05
N PRO A 422 17.42 13.63 -16.01
CA PRO A 422 18.83 13.75 -15.65
C PRO A 422 19.15 15.05 -14.90
N ASN A 423 18.52 16.16 -15.25
CA ASN A 423 18.75 17.45 -14.59
C ASN A 423 18.07 17.52 -13.22
N ILE A 424 16.84 16.98 -13.11
CA ILE A 424 16.11 16.86 -11.83
C ILE A 424 16.97 16.06 -10.84
N LEU A 425 17.47 14.89 -11.26
CA LEU A 425 18.30 14.03 -10.42
C LEU A 425 19.63 14.68 -10.04
N LYS A 426 20.28 15.42 -10.94
CA LYS A 426 21.48 16.21 -10.60
C LYS A 426 21.20 17.23 -9.50
N LYS A 427 20.06 17.93 -9.56
CA LYS A 427 19.65 18.90 -8.53
C LYS A 427 19.38 18.23 -7.18
N LEU A 428 18.89 17.00 -7.18
CA LEU A 428 18.71 16.17 -5.99
C LEU A 428 20.04 15.56 -5.47
N GLY A 429 21.17 15.92 -6.08
CA GLY A 429 22.50 15.58 -5.58
C GLY A 429 23.12 14.32 -6.17
N PHE A 430 22.45 13.63 -7.11
CA PHE A 430 23.03 12.49 -7.82
C PHE A 430 24.21 12.92 -8.71
N SER A 431 25.21 12.04 -8.85
CA SER A 431 26.32 12.26 -9.80
C SER A 431 25.79 12.27 -11.24
N GLU A 432 26.52 12.89 -12.15
CA GLU A 432 26.11 12.92 -13.56
C GLU A 432 25.92 11.51 -14.16
N GLU A 433 26.82 10.58 -13.84
CA GLU A 433 26.71 9.20 -14.27
C GLU A 433 25.46 8.54 -13.70
N MET A 434 25.20 8.71 -12.40
CA MET A 434 24.04 8.11 -11.75
C MET A 434 22.73 8.72 -12.24
N SER A 435 22.66 10.03 -12.46
CA SER A 435 21.48 10.68 -13.04
C SER A 435 21.14 10.16 -14.43
N LYS A 436 22.16 9.95 -15.29
CA LYS A 436 21.98 9.36 -16.62
C LYS A 436 21.52 7.90 -16.53
N PHE A 437 22.12 7.13 -15.63
CA PHE A 437 21.73 5.74 -15.39
C PHE A 437 20.28 5.62 -14.92
N LEU A 438 19.90 6.35 -13.89
CA LEU A 438 18.53 6.38 -13.35
C LEU A 438 17.52 6.80 -14.42
N ALA A 439 17.78 7.90 -15.14
CA ALA A 439 16.91 8.36 -16.21
C ALA A 439 16.77 7.34 -17.35
N SER A 440 17.81 6.53 -17.64
CA SER A 440 17.72 5.46 -18.63
C SER A 440 16.89 4.24 -18.18
N LYS A 441 16.59 4.15 -16.88
CA LYS A 441 15.85 3.06 -16.24
C LYS A 441 14.45 3.45 -15.79
N ILE A 442 14.02 4.67 -16.09
CA ILE A 442 12.72 5.22 -15.71
C ILE A 442 11.99 5.70 -16.96
N GLU A 443 10.89 5.06 -17.28
CA GLU A 443 9.88 5.53 -18.23
C GLU A 443 8.90 6.48 -17.55
N VAL A 444 8.34 7.43 -18.29
CA VAL A 444 7.34 8.37 -17.78
C VAL A 444 6.10 8.27 -18.65
N ASP A 445 5.00 7.79 -18.05
CA ASP A 445 3.77 7.45 -18.75
C ASP A 445 2.60 8.37 -18.34
N PRO A 446 1.69 8.72 -19.27
CA PRO A 446 0.56 9.59 -18.97
C PRO A 446 -0.51 8.83 -18.20
N ALA A 447 -0.68 9.16 -16.92
CA ALA A 447 -1.67 8.50 -16.06
C ALA A 447 -3.09 8.92 -16.41
N ARG A 448 -4.00 7.93 -16.52
CA ARG A 448 -5.45 8.18 -16.50
C ARG A 448 -5.92 8.61 -15.11
N GLY A 449 -5.41 7.94 -14.07
CA GLY A 449 -5.72 8.19 -12.66
C GLY A 449 -4.94 9.36 -12.05
N SER A 450 -4.71 9.31 -10.74
CA SER A 450 -3.91 10.26 -9.97
C SER A 450 -2.42 10.24 -10.30
N GLY A 451 -1.93 9.11 -10.82
CA GLY A 451 -0.50 8.78 -10.89
C GLY A 451 -0.17 7.63 -9.94
N HIS A 452 0.93 6.91 -10.24
CA HIS A 452 1.54 5.88 -9.39
C HIS A 452 2.89 5.43 -9.99
N ALA A 453 3.76 4.87 -9.16
CA ALA A 453 4.99 4.23 -9.59
C ALA A 453 4.78 2.72 -9.80
N MET A 454 5.43 2.16 -10.82
CA MET A 454 5.49 0.72 -11.06
C MET A 454 6.94 0.27 -11.22
N ALA A 455 7.39 -0.62 -10.33
CA ALA A 455 8.75 -1.17 -10.35
C ALA A 455 8.99 -2.06 -11.58
N ALA A 456 10.25 -2.12 -12.04
CA ALA A 456 10.68 -3.06 -13.06
C ALA A 456 10.61 -4.51 -12.54
N GLY A 457 10.15 -5.44 -13.40
CA GLY A 457 10.11 -6.86 -13.07
C GLY A 457 11.48 -7.55 -13.12
N ARG A 458 12.31 -7.18 -14.10
CA ARG A 458 13.65 -7.71 -14.37
C ARG A 458 14.68 -6.60 -14.47
N LEU A 459 15.97 -6.93 -14.32
CA LEU A 459 17.07 -5.96 -14.44
C LEU A 459 17.16 -5.28 -15.81
N VAL A 460 16.69 -5.96 -16.87
CA VAL A 460 16.70 -5.44 -18.23
C VAL A 460 15.55 -4.46 -18.50
N ASP A 461 14.48 -4.51 -17.70
CA ASP A 461 13.28 -3.68 -17.86
C ASP A 461 13.46 -2.31 -17.18
N ASN A 462 12.50 -1.42 -17.44
CA ASN A 462 12.46 -0.08 -16.85
C ASN A 462 11.34 0.03 -15.81
N ALA A 463 11.55 0.85 -14.79
CA ALA A 463 10.47 1.27 -13.90
C ALA A 463 9.62 2.33 -14.60
N HIS A 464 8.36 2.46 -14.22
CA HIS A 464 7.42 3.39 -14.82
C HIS A 464 6.91 4.40 -13.80
N LEU A 465 7.10 5.68 -14.11
CA LEU A 465 6.55 6.82 -13.40
C LEU A 465 5.27 7.23 -14.11
N ARG A 466 4.11 7.04 -13.48
CA ARG A 466 2.83 7.51 -14.05
C ARG A 466 2.40 8.79 -13.37
N THR A 467 2.20 9.85 -14.15
CA THR A 467 1.64 11.12 -13.65
C THR A 467 0.68 11.71 -14.67
N ARG A 468 -0.26 12.54 -14.19
CA ARG A 468 -1.24 13.19 -15.05
C ARG A 468 -0.65 14.44 -15.70
N VAL A 469 -0.71 14.51 -17.02
CA VAL A 469 -0.31 15.69 -17.80
C VAL A 469 -1.49 16.10 -18.69
N PRO A 470 -2.27 17.14 -18.31
CA PRO A 470 -3.36 17.65 -19.13
C PRO A 470 -2.89 18.14 -20.50
N LYS A 471 -3.81 18.32 -21.46
CA LYS A 471 -3.52 18.83 -22.82
C LYS A 471 -2.79 20.18 -22.85
N GLY A 472 -2.91 20.99 -21.78
CA GLY A 472 -2.22 22.28 -21.64
C GLY A 472 -0.82 22.22 -21.02
N GLY A 473 -0.30 21.02 -20.75
CA GLY A 473 0.96 20.79 -20.04
C GLY A 473 0.77 20.45 -18.57
N MET A 474 1.86 20.08 -17.91
CA MET A 474 1.85 19.64 -16.52
C MET A 474 1.53 20.83 -15.60
N ASN A 475 0.55 20.68 -14.71
CA ASN A 475 0.28 21.66 -13.65
C ASN A 475 1.08 21.33 -12.38
N TYR A 476 1.09 22.24 -11.41
CA TYR A 476 1.89 22.08 -10.19
C TYR A 476 1.49 20.85 -9.38
N LYS A 477 0.19 20.58 -9.26
CA LYS A 477 -0.30 19.35 -8.61
C LYS A 477 0.25 18.08 -9.28
N GLY A 478 0.18 18.01 -10.61
CA GLY A 478 0.73 16.88 -11.39
C GLY A 478 2.25 16.76 -11.25
N TYR A 479 2.97 17.88 -11.16
CA TYR A 479 4.41 17.90 -10.92
C TYR A 479 4.79 17.46 -9.51
N ASN A 480 4.09 17.94 -8.48
CA ASN A 480 4.31 17.52 -7.10
C ASN A 480 4.09 16.00 -6.94
N ILE A 481 3.05 15.46 -7.56
CA ILE A 481 2.83 14.01 -7.66
C ILE A 481 3.97 13.33 -8.42
N ALA A 482 4.38 13.87 -9.58
CA ALA A 482 5.47 13.29 -10.35
C ALA A 482 6.79 13.22 -9.56
N MET A 483 7.07 14.19 -8.68
CA MET A 483 8.23 14.16 -7.77
C MET A 483 8.10 13.04 -6.74
N HIS A 484 6.91 12.83 -6.16
CA HIS A 484 6.64 11.71 -5.26
C HIS A 484 6.88 10.36 -5.97
N GLU A 485 6.26 10.15 -7.14
CA GLU A 485 6.43 8.92 -7.93
C GLU A 485 7.88 8.71 -8.37
N LEU A 486 8.60 9.79 -8.71
CA LEU A 486 10.03 9.72 -9.03
C LEU A 486 10.85 9.20 -7.85
N GLY A 487 10.51 9.56 -6.61
CA GLY A 487 11.16 9.04 -5.41
C GLY A 487 11.02 7.52 -5.29
N HIS A 488 9.81 6.99 -5.53
CA HIS A 488 9.59 5.55 -5.62
C HIS A 488 10.42 4.90 -6.73
N ASN A 489 10.39 5.43 -7.96
CA ASN A 489 11.10 4.81 -9.07
C ASN A 489 12.62 4.87 -8.90
N VAL A 490 13.18 5.95 -8.32
CA VAL A 490 14.61 6.02 -8.02
C VAL A 490 14.98 4.97 -6.96
N GLU A 491 14.18 4.82 -5.91
CA GLU A 491 14.38 3.75 -4.91
C GLU A 491 14.36 2.38 -5.59
N GLN A 492 13.30 2.06 -6.33
CA GLN A 492 13.12 0.78 -7.01
C GLN A 492 14.25 0.47 -8.00
N VAL A 493 14.73 1.47 -8.75
CA VAL A 493 15.86 1.28 -9.67
C VAL A 493 17.15 1.02 -8.89
N LEU A 494 17.44 1.78 -7.82
CA LEU A 494 18.66 1.59 -7.04
C LEU A 494 18.65 0.27 -6.26
N SER A 495 17.57 -0.02 -5.55
CA SER A 495 17.42 -1.21 -4.71
C SER A 495 17.30 -2.49 -5.53
N PHE A 496 17.07 -2.40 -6.85
CA PHE A 496 17.14 -3.55 -7.75
C PHE A 496 18.47 -3.62 -8.52
N ASN A 497 18.93 -2.53 -9.13
CA ASN A 497 20.11 -2.56 -10.02
C ASN A 497 21.45 -2.47 -9.28
N LYS A 498 21.45 -2.06 -8.01
CA LYS A 498 22.68 -1.94 -7.20
C LYS A 498 22.78 -2.97 -6.09
N ILE A 499 21.82 -3.90 -6.00
CA ILE A 499 21.82 -4.99 -5.03
C ILE A 499 22.70 -6.14 -5.52
N ASP A 500 23.32 -6.86 -4.59
CA ASP A 500 24.13 -8.06 -4.86
C ASP A 500 23.29 -9.34 -5.04
N TYR A 501 22.16 -9.42 -4.34
CA TYR A 501 21.19 -10.51 -4.43
C TYR A 501 19.81 -9.95 -4.79
N THR A 502 19.24 -10.33 -5.93
CA THR A 502 17.91 -9.88 -6.37
C THR A 502 16.80 -10.31 -5.40
N LEU A 503 17.03 -11.34 -4.58
CA LEU A 503 16.13 -11.71 -3.47
C LEU A 503 16.12 -10.70 -2.32
N LEU A 504 17.10 -9.78 -2.27
CA LEU A 504 17.14 -8.65 -1.35
C LEU A 504 16.72 -7.33 -2.01
N ARG A 505 16.19 -7.36 -3.24
CA ARG A 505 15.73 -6.14 -3.91
C ARG A 505 14.65 -5.42 -3.12
N GLY A 506 14.58 -4.11 -3.27
CA GLY A 506 13.66 -3.25 -2.51
C GLY A 506 14.24 -2.77 -1.19
N VAL A 507 13.41 -2.06 -0.44
CA VAL A 507 13.63 -1.61 0.94
C VAL A 507 12.75 -2.45 1.88
N PRO A 508 12.92 -2.39 3.22
CA PRO A 508 12.31 -3.36 4.15
C PRO A 508 10.80 -3.57 3.97
N ASN A 509 10.04 -2.49 3.75
CA ASN A 509 8.60 -2.55 3.53
C ASN A 509 8.10 -1.25 2.87
N THR A 510 6.80 -1.20 2.54
CA THR A 510 6.15 -0.06 1.86
C THR A 510 6.38 1.28 2.55
N ALA A 511 6.45 1.32 3.89
CA ALA A 511 6.67 2.57 4.62
C ALA A 511 8.03 3.22 4.30
N PHE A 512 9.07 2.44 3.97
CA PHE A 512 10.36 2.98 3.51
C PHE A 512 10.27 3.53 2.08
N THR A 513 9.54 2.83 1.21
CA THR A 513 9.30 3.29 -0.17
C THR A 513 8.51 4.61 -0.18
N GLU A 514 7.49 4.75 0.68
CA GLU A 514 6.81 6.03 0.96
C GLU A 514 7.78 7.07 1.54
N GLY A 515 8.66 6.66 2.46
CA GLY A 515 9.66 7.54 3.05
C GLY A 515 10.53 8.26 2.02
N PHE A 516 11.04 7.54 1.02
CA PHE A 516 11.80 8.14 -0.08
C PHE A 516 10.95 9.00 -1.01
N ALA A 517 9.70 8.63 -1.25
CA ALA A 517 8.79 9.45 -2.04
C ALA A 517 8.48 10.80 -1.38
N PHE A 518 8.26 10.82 -0.06
CA PHE A 518 8.09 12.07 0.71
C PHE A 518 9.35 12.95 0.69
N VAL A 519 10.54 12.35 0.77
CA VAL A 519 11.82 13.08 0.63
C VAL A 519 11.87 13.81 -0.71
N PHE A 520 11.55 13.14 -1.82
CA PHE A 520 11.55 13.76 -3.15
C PHE A 520 10.47 14.82 -3.31
N GLN A 521 9.25 14.52 -2.84
CA GLN A 521 8.11 15.43 -2.89
C GLN A 521 8.39 16.73 -2.15
N SER A 522 9.12 16.68 -1.03
CA SER A 522 9.48 17.86 -0.24
C SER A 522 10.48 18.82 -0.92
N ARG A 523 11.16 18.35 -1.99
CA ARG A 523 12.17 19.12 -2.75
C ARG A 523 11.66 19.63 -4.09
N ASP A 524 10.37 19.49 -4.37
CA ASP A 524 9.74 19.85 -5.64
C ASP A 524 10.01 21.31 -6.07
N LEU A 525 9.85 22.28 -5.16
CA LEU A 525 10.12 23.70 -5.38
C LEU A 525 11.61 23.98 -5.59
N GLU A 526 12.48 23.35 -4.80
CA GLU A 526 13.94 23.49 -4.97
C GLU A 526 14.37 23.03 -6.36
N VAL A 527 13.82 21.91 -6.84
CA VAL A 527 14.08 21.37 -8.18
C VAL A 527 13.58 22.31 -9.29
N LEU A 528 12.49 23.04 -9.06
CA LEU A 528 12.04 24.13 -9.95
C LEU A 528 12.99 25.35 -9.94
N GLY A 529 13.95 25.40 -9.03
CA GLY A 529 14.85 26.55 -8.84
C GLY A 529 14.22 27.64 -7.98
N ILE A 530 13.09 27.36 -7.34
CA ILE A 530 12.39 28.27 -6.44
C ILE A 530 13.02 28.10 -5.05
N LYS A 531 13.85 29.07 -4.67
CA LYS A 531 14.45 29.09 -3.33
C LYS A 531 13.47 29.74 -2.36
N GLU A 532 12.96 28.94 -1.43
CA GLU A 532 12.19 29.45 -0.31
C GLU A 532 13.16 30.03 0.73
N LYS A 533 13.03 31.34 1.00
CA LYS A 533 13.87 32.08 1.97
C LYS A 533 13.14 32.37 3.28
N ASP A 534 12.22 31.50 3.67
CA ASP A 534 11.55 31.64 4.97
C ASP A 534 12.43 31.02 6.06
N GLU A 535 12.95 31.86 6.95
CA GLU A 535 13.75 31.44 8.11
C GLU A 535 12.98 30.50 9.04
N ASN A 536 11.64 30.53 8.99
CA ASN A 536 10.78 29.66 9.78
C ASN A 536 10.39 28.36 9.06
N LYS A 537 10.77 28.17 7.79
CA LYS A 537 10.34 27.02 6.98
C LYS A 537 10.54 25.70 7.70
N GLU A 538 11.76 25.45 8.17
CA GLU A 538 12.11 24.19 8.82
C GLU A 538 11.28 23.93 10.09
N TYR A 539 11.02 24.99 10.87
CA TYR A 539 10.18 24.89 12.06
C TYR A 539 8.73 24.59 11.69
N LEU A 540 8.18 25.28 10.70
CA LEU A 540 6.82 25.06 10.21
C LEU A 540 6.64 23.67 9.60
N ASP A 541 7.61 23.20 8.83
CA ASP A 541 7.63 21.85 8.26
C ASP A 541 7.65 20.78 9.38
N ALA A 542 8.41 20.99 10.45
CA ALA A 542 8.41 20.09 11.62
C ALA A 542 7.04 20.03 12.32
N LEU A 543 6.39 21.19 12.54
CA LEU A 543 5.04 21.23 13.13
C LEU A 543 4.02 20.55 12.21
N ASN A 544 4.10 20.79 10.89
CA ASN A 544 3.25 20.17 9.91
C ASN A 544 3.42 18.64 9.89
N SER A 545 4.66 18.14 9.83
CA SER A 545 4.94 16.70 9.83
C SER A 545 4.42 16.01 11.08
N LEU A 546 4.61 16.62 12.27
CA LEU A 546 4.07 16.03 13.50
C LEU A 546 2.53 16.04 13.51
N TRP A 547 1.88 17.13 13.10
CA TRP A 547 0.42 17.21 13.06
C TRP A 547 -0.21 16.24 12.06
N GLN A 548 0.36 16.10 10.85
CA GLN A 548 -0.11 15.12 9.85
C GLN A 548 0.16 13.67 10.29
N THR A 549 1.24 13.42 11.03
CA THR A 549 1.51 12.09 11.63
C THR A 549 0.52 11.79 12.76
N TYR A 550 0.22 12.78 13.59
CA TYR A 550 -0.81 12.70 14.63
C TYR A 550 -2.20 12.42 14.07
N GLU A 551 -2.58 13.05 12.95
CA GLU A 551 -3.81 12.74 12.20
C GLU A 551 -3.89 11.24 11.84
N ILE A 552 -2.91 10.74 11.07
CA ILE A 552 -3.00 9.41 10.46
C ILE A 552 -2.67 8.27 11.45
N ALA A 553 -1.98 8.56 12.56
CA ALA A 553 -1.70 7.57 13.61
C ALA A 553 -2.99 7.04 14.27
N GLY A 554 -3.99 7.89 14.55
CA GLY A 554 -5.26 7.41 15.11
C GLY A 554 -6.08 6.62 14.09
N VAL A 555 -6.03 6.99 12.82
CA VAL A 555 -6.67 6.22 11.73
C VAL A 555 -6.08 4.81 11.66
N ALA A 556 -4.75 4.69 11.74
CA ALA A 556 -4.07 3.41 11.78
C ALA A 556 -4.52 2.54 12.97
N LEU A 557 -4.72 3.13 14.17
CA LEU A 557 -5.28 2.39 15.31
C LEU A 557 -6.72 1.92 15.05
N VAL A 558 -7.57 2.74 14.42
CA VAL A 558 -8.93 2.32 14.07
C VAL A 558 -8.90 1.13 13.10
N ASP A 559 -8.00 1.12 12.13
CA ASP A 559 -7.83 0.03 11.16
C ASP A 559 -7.39 -1.26 11.88
N MET A 560 -6.31 -1.18 12.66
CA MET A 560 -5.80 -2.31 13.45
C MET A 560 -6.89 -2.89 14.38
N TYR A 561 -7.60 -2.05 15.12
CA TYR A 561 -8.63 -2.50 16.06
C TYR A 561 -9.87 -3.05 15.36
N ALA A 562 -10.25 -2.53 14.20
CA ALA A 562 -11.34 -3.07 13.40
C ALA A 562 -11.03 -4.49 12.90
N TRP A 563 -9.80 -4.74 12.46
CA TRP A 563 -9.36 -6.08 12.06
C TRP A 563 -9.28 -7.05 13.24
N HIS A 564 -8.76 -6.63 14.39
CA HIS A 564 -8.85 -7.42 15.62
C HIS A 564 -10.28 -7.78 15.98
N TRP A 565 -11.21 -6.84 15.82
CA TRP A 565 -12.61 -7.07 16.09
C TRP A 565 -13.21 -8.10 15.12
N LEU A 566 -12.91 -8.04 13.83
CA LEU A 566 -13.37 -9.02 12.85
C LEU A 566 -12.89 -10.43 13.16
N TYR A 567 -11.60 -10.60 13.50
CA TYR A 567 -11.03 -11.89 13.89
C TYR A 567 -11.65 -12.44 15.18
N LYS A 568 -12.05 -11.57 16.11
CA LYS A 568 -12.79 -11.97 17.33
C LYS A 568 -14.28 -12.26 17.06
N ASN A 569 -14.84 -11.77 15.96
CA ASN A 569 -16.27 -11.86 15.62
C ASN A 569 -16.48 -12.38 14.19
N PRO A 570 -16.03 -13.60 13.84
CA PRO A 570 -16.03 -14.10 12.45
C PRO A 570 -17.43 -14.21 11.81
N ASN A 571 -18.48 -14.28 12.62
CA ASN A 571 -19.88 -14.42 12.18
C ASN A 571 -20.67 -13.10 12.23
N ALA A 572 -19.99 -11.96 12.42
CA ALA A 572 -20.65 -10.67 12.47
C ALA A 572 -21.43 -10.36 11.18
N THR A 573 -22.46 -9.51 11.31
CA THR A 573 -23.17 -8.89 10.19
C THR A 573 -22.57 -7.52 9.83
N PRO A 574 -22.80 -7.00 8.60
CA PRO A 574 -22.37 -5.64 8.25
C PRO A 574 -22.87 -4.55 9.19
N GLN A 575 -24.05 -4.72 9.79
CA GLN A 575 -24.57 -3.78 10.79
C GLN A 575 -23.74 -3.82 12.09
N GLN A 576 -23.45 -5.01 12.62
CA GLN A 576 -22.62 -5.14 13.82
C GLN A 576 -21.20 -4.63 13.59
N PHE A 577 -20.64 -4.89 12.40
CA PHE A 577 -19.32 -4.39 12.06
C PHE A 577 -19.29 -2.87 11.93
N LYS A 578 -20.32 -2.25 11.32
CA LYS A 578 -20.49 -0.79 11.32
C LYS A 578 -20.47 -0.22 12.73
N GLU A 579 -21.29 -0.77 13.62
CA GLU A 579 -21.39 -0.31 15.01
C GLU A 579 -20.05 -0.45 15.74
N ALA A 580 -19.33 -1.55 15.50
CA ALA A 580 -18.00 -1.77 16.07
C ALA A 580 -16.98 -0.73 15.57
N VAL A 581 -16.90 -0.47 14.26
CA VAL A 581 -15.97 0.53 13.70
C VAL A 581 -16.28 1.93 14.23
N ILE A 582 -17.56 2.31 14.30
CA ILE A 582 -17.97 3.59 14.89
C ILE A 582 -17.57 3.66 16.36
N SER A 583 -17.80 2.61 17.16
CA SER A 583 -17.37 2.57 18.56
C SER A 583 -15.85 2.71 18.69
N ILE A 584 -15.09 1.94 17.91
CA ILE A 584 -13.63 1.98 17.90
C ILE A 584 -13.12 3.38 17.53
N ALA A 585 -13.70 4.02 16.52
CA ALA A 585 -13.33 5.38 16.13
C ALA A 585 -13.58 6.39 17.26
N LYS A 586 -14.72 6.26 17.97
CA LYS A 586 -15.02 7.08 19.15
C LYS A 586 -14.06 6.82 20.30
N ASP A 587 -13.71 5.57 20.57
CA ASP A 587 -12.81 5.21 21.66
C ASP A 587 -11.40 5.75 21.41
N VAL A 588 -10.87 5.58 20.19
CA VAL A 588 -9.60 6.16 19.76
C VAL A 588 -9.66 7.70 19.83
N TRP A 589 -10.73 8.32 19.35
CA TRP A 589 -10.91 9.76 19.43
C TRP A 589 -10.93 10.27 20.88
N ASN A 590 -11.75 9.66 21.72
CA ASN A 590 -11.93 10.03 23.12
C ASN A 590 -10.63 9.91 23.92
N GLN A 591 -9.82 8.89 23.60
CA GLN A 591 -8.56 8.67 24.28
C GLN A 591 -7.47 9.64 23.84
N TYR A 592 -7.32 9.90 22.54
CA TYR A 592 -6.14 10.60 22.00
C TYR A 592 -6.40 12.00 21.44
N TYR A 593 -7.65 12.34 21.11
CA TYR A 593 -8.00 13.58 20.41
C TYR A 593 -8.90 14.50 21.24
N ALA A 594 -9.92 13.95 21.91
CA ALA A 594 -10.81 14.73 22.78
C ALA A 594 -10.08 15.60 23.84
N PRO A 595 -8.93 15.18 24.42
CA PRO A 595 -8.16 16.05 25.34
C PRO A 595 -7.61 17.34 24.72
N ILE A 596 -7.48 17.40 23.38
CA ILE A 596 -6.97 18.54 22.62
C ILE A 596 -8.12 19.29 21.94
N PHE A 597 -9.07 18.56 21.35
CA PHE A 597 -10.19 19.12 20.59
C PHE A 597 -11.39 19.52 21.46
N GLU A 598 -11.43 19.10 22.73
CA GLU A 598 -12.53 19.36 23.67
C GLU A 598 -13.92 18.83 23.21
N GLU A 599 -13.94 17.93 22.23
CA GLU A 599 -15.14 17.29 21.69
C GLU A 599 -15.01 15.77 21.76
N LYS A 600 -16.08 15.08 22.19
CA LYS A 600 -16.12 13.62 22.36
C LYS A 600 -16.97 12.94 21.29
N ASP A 601 -16.78 11.63 21.15
CA ASP A 601 -17.59 10.74 20.31
C ASP A 601 -17.59 11.09 18.81
N VAL A 602 -16.52 11.74 18.36
CA VAL A 602 -16.27 12.03 16.94
C VAL A 602 -15.88 10.75 16.20
N ILE A 603 -16.41 10.59 14.99
CA ILE A 603 -16.23 9.38 14.17
C ILE A 603 -15.37 9.61 12.92
N LEU A 604 -14.83 10.81 12.73
CA LEU A 604 -14.14 11.20 11.50
C LEU A 604 -12.92 10.33 11.15
N LEU A 605 -12.28 9.68 12.13
CA LEU A 605 -11.19 8.73 11.86
C LEU A 605 -11.63 7.53 11.00
N ALA A 606 -12.92 7.19 10.95
CA ALA A 606 -13.46 6.10 10.13
C ALA A 606 -13.78 6.50 8.67
N ILE A 607 -13.52 7.76 8.26
CA ILE A 607 -13.78 8.22 6.87
C ILE A 607 -12.82 7.62 5.85
N TYR A 608 -11.65 7.16 6.28
CA TYR A 608 -10.54 6.78 5.40
C TYR A 608 -10.89 5.54 4.60
N SER A 609 -11.01 5.72 3.29
CA SER A 609 -11.46 4.65 2.41
C SER A 609 -10.39 3.58 2.14
N HIS A 610 -9.11 3.89 2.37
CA HIS A 610 -8.02 2.91 2.40
C HIS A 610 -8.28 1.77 3.39
N MET A 611 -8.96 2.02 4.50
CA MET A 611 -9.29 0.96 5.47
C MET A 611 -10.22 -0.11 4.88
N ILE A 612 -10.96 0.23 3.82
CA ILE A 612 -11.96 -0.64 3.19
C ILE A 612 -11.39 -1.38 2.00
N ASN A 613 -10.70 -0.69 1.10
CA ASN A 613 -10.18 -1.27 -0.14
C ASN A 613 -8.73 -1.77 -0.01
N SER A 614 -8.04 -1.50 1.10
CA SER A 614 -6.62 -1.83 1.31
C SER A 614 -6.42 -2.35 2.73
N GLY A 615 -6.60 -3.65 2.93
CA GLY A 615 -6.66 -4.25 4.27
C GLY A 615 -5.37 -4.02 5.06
N LEU A 616 -5.49 -3.35 6.22
CA LEU A 616 -4.38 -2.97 7.09
C LEU A 616 -3.28 -2.18 6.35
N TYR A 617 -3.64 -1.32 5.40
CA TYR A 617 -2.68 -0.47 4.68
C TYR A 617 -2.46 0.88 5.37
N THR A 618 -3.49 1.44 6.01
CA THR A 618 -3.37 2.75 6.67
C THR A 618 -2.26 2.86 7.73
N PRO A 619 -1.85 1.78 8.43
CA PRO A 619 -0.71 1.83 9.34
C PRO A 619 0.64 2.15 8.67
N ASP A 620 0.79 1.93 7.35
CA ASP A 620 2.08 2.22 6.68
C ASP A 620 2.34 3.73 6.52
N TYR A 621 1.30 4.57 6.49
CA TYR A 621 1.44 6.03 6.38
C TYR A 621 2.13 6.69 7.58
N PRO A 622 1.66 6.54 8.84
CA PRO A 622 2.36 7.15 9.97
C PRO A 622 3.78 6.61 10.13
N LEU A 623 4.00 5.32 9.84
CA LEU A 623 5.34 4.74 9.85
C LEU A 623 6.23 5.38 8.78
N GLY A 624 5.69 5.58 7.57
CA GLY A 624 6.38 6.26 6.47
C GLY A 624 6.74 7.70 6.82
N HIS A 625 5.85 8.44 7.50
CA HIS A 625 6.16 9.77 8.00
C HIS A 625 7.30 9.75 9.03
N ILE A 626 7.29 8.81 9.98
CA ILE A 626 8.34 8.67 11.00
C ILE A 626 9.69 8.38 10.34
N ILE A 627 9.74 7.41 9.42
CA ILE A 627 10.94 7.04 8.67
C ILE A 627 11.43 8.20 7.83
N ALA A 628 10.55 8.84 7.04
CA ALA A 628 10.89 9.99 6.21
C ALA A 628 11.51 11.12 7.04
N PHE A 629 10.89 11.45 8.17
CA PHE A 629 11.37 12.53 9.02
C PHE A 629 12.74 12.23 9.60
N GLN A 630 12.95 10.99 10.05
CA GLN A 630 14.23 10.55 10.60
C GLN A 630 15.35 10.56 9.54
N ILE A 631 15.06 10.10 8.31
CA ILE A 631 15.99 10.20 7.18
C ILE A 631 16.28 11.67 6.84
N GLU A 632 15.26 12.53 6.77
CA GLU A 632 15.44 13.97 6.51
C GLU A 632 16.32 14.64 7.56
N GLN A 633 16.17 14.31 8.85
CA GLN A 633 17.07 14.82 9.90
C GLN A 633 18.51 14.39 9.66
N TYR A 634 18.73 13.14 9.27
CA TYR A 634 20.06 12.61 8.94
C TYR A 634 20.68 13.28 7.70
N LEU A 635 19.86 13.69 6.74
CA LEU A 635 20.30 14.26 5.45
C LEU A 635 20.64 15.76 5.49
N LYS A 636 20.35 16.48 6.57
CA LYS A 636 20.52 17.95 6.64
C LYS A 636 21.91 18.46 6.25
N ASP A 637 22.95 17.73 6.60
CA ASP A 637 24.36 18.04 6.30
C ASP A 637 24.96 17.11 5.24
N LYS A 638 24.13 16.36 4.50
CA LYS A 638 24.55 15.32 3.56
C LYS A 638 23.96 15.52 2.18
N ASN A 639 24.52 14.78 1.23
CA ASN A 639 24.03 14.77 -0.14
C ASN A 639 23.00 13.64 -0.30
N LEU A 640 21.76 14.01 -0.62
CA LEU A 640 20.66 13.08 -0.82
C LEU A 640 21.02 11.96 -1.80
N GLY A 641 21.47 12.30 -3.01
CA GLY A 641 21.78 11.30 -4.04
C GLY A 641 22.81 10.25 -3.61
N LYS A 642 23.88 10.65 -2.92
CA LYS A 642 24.91 9.73 -2.40
C LYS A 642 24.37 8.83 -1.29
N GLU A 643 23.64 9.41 -0.34
CA GLU A 643 23.11 8.65 0.79
C GLU A 643 22.00 7.69 0.37
N MET A 644 21.11 8.11 -0.54
CA MET A 644 20.08 7.22 -1.08
C MET A 644 20.70 6.02 -1.81
N GLU A 645 21.76 6.23 -2.61
CA GLU A 645 22.50 5.14 -3.25
C GLU A 645 23.07 4.13 -2.24
N ARG A 646 23.54 4.60 -1.09
CA ARG A 646 24.06 3.75 -0.01
C ARG A 646 22.94 3.01 0.71
N MET A 647 21.86 3.72 1.05
CA MET A 647 20.73 3.20 1.80
C MET A 647 19.93 2.15 1.00
N CYS A 648 19.65 2.39 -0.29
CA CYS A 648 18.94 1.45 -1.14
C CYS A 648 19.71 0.13 -1.35
N LYS A 649 21.04 0.12 -1.24
CA LYS A 649 21.88 -1.09 -1.33
C LYS A 649 21.78 -2.00 -0.09
N LEU A 650 21.19 -1.52 1.01
CA LEU A 650 20.97 -2.35 2.20
C LEU A 650 19.94 -3.47 1.91
N GLY A 651 18.99 -3.24 1.01
CA GLY A 651 18.01 -4.22 0.58
C GLY A 651 16.92 -4.51 1.61
N ALA A 652 16.10 -5.51 1.29
CA ALA A 652 15.02 -5.99 2.14
C ALA A 652 15.54 -6.79 3.36
N ILE A 653 16.08 -6.10 4.36
CA ILE A 653 16.38 -6.63 5.71
C ILE A 653 15.35 -6.09 6.72
N THR A 654 15.43 -6.46 8.01
CA THR A 654 14.46 -5.96 8.99
C THR A 654 14.52 -4.42 9.12
N PRO A 655 13.37 -3.75 9.34
CA PRO A 655 13.28 -2.29 9.40
C PRO A 655 14.28 -1.62 10.36
N ASP A 656 14.39 -2.11 11.58
CA ASP A 656 15.30 -1.52 12.58
C ASP A 656 16.76 -1.71 12.21
N LEU A 657 17.15 -2.88 11.68
CA LEU A 657 18.51 -3.12 11.22
C LEU A 657 18.83 -2.20 10.03
N TRP A 658 17.88 -2.02 9.11
CA TRP A 658 18.02 -1.10 8.00
C TRP A 658 18.24 0.33 8.50
N MET A 659 17.41 0.83 9.42
CA MET A 659 17.56 2.19 9.97
C MET A 659 18.86 2.36 10.73
N GLN A 660 19.30 1.37 11.51
CA GLN A 660 20.59 1.42 12.19
C GLN A 660 21.76 1.55 11.21
N LEU A 661 21.72 0.82 10.08
CA LEU A 661 22.75 0.89 9.05
C LEU A 661 22.63 2.16 8.17
N ALA A 662 21.42 2.66 7.98
CA ALA A 662 21.14 3.84 7.17
C ALA A 662 21.43 5.14 7.92
N VAL A 663 20.88 5.34 9.10
CA VAL A 663 20.92 6.62 9.83
C VAL A 663 21.59 6.52 11.21
N GLY A 664 21.98 5.32 11.65
CA GLY A 664 22.75 5.11 12.88
C GLY A 664 21.93 4.72 14.12
N GLU A 665 20.61 4.64 14.00
CA GLU A 665 19.69 4.34 15.11
C GLU A 665 18.45 3.58 14.60
N PRO A 666 17.70 2.84 15.44
CA PRO A 666 16.48 2.15 15.02
C PRO A 666 15.35 3.14 14.70
N ILE A 667 14.19 2.62 14.26
CA ILE A 667 13.01 3.47 14.01
C ILE A 667 12.64 4.19 15.31
N SER A 668 12.48 5.52 15.23
CA SER A 668 12.18 6.33 16.40
C SER A 668 11.33 7.55 16.07
N THR A 669 10.40 7.89 16.97
CA THR A 669 9.61 9.13 16.93
C THR A 669 10.35 10.32 17.54
N THR A 670 11.45 10.09 18.26
CA THR A 670 12.22 11.13 18.96
C THR A 670 12.71 12.26 18.05
N PRO A 671 13.23 12.02 16.82
CA PRO A 671 13.67 13.10 15.94
C PRO A 671 12.53 14.06 15.58
N MET A 672 11.33 13.53 15.31
CA MET A 672 10.14 14.31 14.97
C MET A 672 9.65 15.14 16.16
N LEU A 673 9.50 14.52 17.33
CA LEU A 673 9.06 15.20 18.55
C LEU A 673 10.06 16.30 18.97
N SER A 674 11.36 16.01 18.91
CA SER A 674 12.41 16.96 19.26
C SER A 674 12.43 18.18 18.32
N ALA A 675 12.22 17.96 17.02
CA ALA A 675 12.15 19.04 16.05
C ALA A 675 10.90 19.91 16.26
N ALA A 676 9.74 19.30 16.50
CA ALA A 676 8.51 20.02 16.79
C ALA A 676 8.58 20.83 18.10
N ASN A 677 9.18 20.27 19.16
CA ASN A 677 9.39 20.99 20.42
C ASN A 677 10.28 22.24 20.22
N LYS A 678 11.37 22.12 19.44
CA LYS A 678 12.20 23.29 19.08
C LYS A 678 11.38 24.32 18.28
N ALA A 679 10.58 23.86 17.32
CA ALA A 679 9.73 24.74 16.52
C ALA A 679 8.71 25.50 17.36
N LEU A 680 8.07 24.86 18.34
CA LEU A 680 7.11 25.50 19.26
C LEU A 680 7.74 26.59 20.14
N GLN A 681 9.05 26.55 20.39
CA GLN A 681 9.75 27.60 21.14
C GLN A 681 10.01 28.86 20.29
N VAL A 682 10.08 28.69 18.97
CA VAL A 682 10.36 29.77 18.00
C VAL A 682 9.07 30.34 17.42
N ILE A 683 8.15 29.47 17.00
CA ILE A 683 6.87 29.81 16.38
C ILE A 683 5.83 30.04 17.48
N LYS A 684 5.50 31.31 17.76
CA LYS A 684 4.60 31.70 18.86
C LYS A 684 3.16 31.96 18.46
#